data_AF-A0A3N5HQZ3-F1
#
_entry.id   AF-A0A3N5HQZ3-F1
#
_cell.length_a   1.000
_cell.length_b   1.000
_cell.length_c   1.000
_cell.angle_alpha   90.00
_cell.angle_beta   90.00
_cell.angle_gamma   90.00
#
_symmetry.space_group_name_H-M   'P 1'
#
loop_
_entity.id
_entity.type
_entity.pdbx_description
1 polymer ?
#
loop_
_entity_poly.entity_id
_entity_poly.type
_entity_poly.pdbx_seq_one_letter_code
_entity_poly.pdbx_strand_id
1 'polypeptide(L)'
;MGDVSQPALNEAEREELRALVSQAVEVIPPNWPLRTFAYRNPLIGFEHLPFHEAISQAKHVLGGEGYLSTAEYRACYAEGRISEKELLSALRSRVPELASQDRVRAGERSLHPEEILLFHFVYGIDPLDPKLLQWQLTEEDATHRIRPDVPQPIKDRLRSHAAGRDPEAVYIHSLWSVAFLKALDLSEDGSTGNHGHSLATAKAGGSVRAEPGPTQQRIRTAAEIIDDLTDSDLKQVINEHMIKWCAAFVDEGMADWPMPSRRHGFYRAWRDLASREAARWTLGISDWARRVEALPDRPEDALASSLHRLRVPDQQREEYLRRHLTRLPGWAGYIRWRAKNPDYPEQGRHPIDPLEYLAVRVFYEAELAEKVCRSELRINPTLPDLLERARSHDLEGIDSHAHDAYTETVCRDVWRLFHVAQFLELRTGDLQHLSSADARFLLSWLDRFPSDALRPVWHEAYEKEYRNSLMTKLVSERQRSAAYTNHERPRPRAQAAFCIDARSKPFRRHLEAQGDYDTVGFAGFFGTPIDYRKLNREEDLLLCPVLIKPKYVVKEKPRWAQDSRVQRYLLGDRWSQFVRHLFHQAKANPASSYLTFDLFGLVFGLAMLGKTLLVKPYELVRTGLRRWLTPPIPTRIPVEKFAEQEREAYIDGNERACIAEVLEQRMDRRNIAVTLSQEVLEEFRLAALREPEDGSHVRRQTNASERLGLSVEQEHAVLE
;
A
#
# COMPACT_ATOMS: atom_id res chain seq x y z
N MET A 1 41.68 -5.50 -4.62
CA MET A 1 41.07 -6.83 -4.39
C MET A 1 41.56 -7.32 -3.04
N GLY A 2 40.81 -7.01 -1.99
CA GLY A 2 40.94 -7.68 -0.69
C GLY A 2 39.81 -8.69 -0.61
N ASP A 3 40.11 -9.89 -0.14
CA ASP A 3 39.14 -10.94 0.14
C ASP A 3 38.16 -10.45 1.23
N VAL A 4 36.90 -10.19 0.86
CA VAL A 4 35.82 -9.77 1.78
C VAL A 4 34.78 -10.90 1.88
N SER A 5 35.24 -12.14 1.91
CA SER A 5 34.39 -13.25 2.29
C SER A 5 34.33 -13.26 3.81
N GLN A 6 33.27 -12.70 4.40
CA GLN A 6 33.01 -12.95 5.82
C GLN A 6 32.97 -14.46 6.06
N PRO A 7 33.48 -14.95 7.21
CA PRO A 7 33.27 -16.34 7.59
C PRO A 7 31.77 -16.64 7.58
N ALA A 8 31.40 -17.85 7.12
CA ALA A 8 30.02 -18.29 7.16
C ALA A 8 29.47 -18.16 8.59
N LEU A 9 28.23 -17.67 8.73
CA LEU A 9 27.64 -17.48 10.05
C LEU A 9 27.55 -18.82 10.78
N ASN A 10 27.65 -18.78 12.10
CA ASN A 10 27.27 -19.92 12.92
C ASN A 10 25.73 -20.05 12.98
N GLU A 11 25.21 -21.17 13.47
CA GLU A 11 23.75 -21.38 13.44
C GLU A 11 22.98 -20.42 14.37
N ALA A 12 23.58 -19.97 15.47
CA ALA A 12 22.94 -18.99 16.36
C ALA A 12 22.80 -17.62 15.69
N GLU A 13 23.83 -17.16 14.97
CA GLU A 13 23.80 -15.93 14.17
C GLU A 13 22.78 -16.01 13.03
N ARG A 14 22.63 -17.17 12.40
CA ARG A 14 21.59 -17.40 11.38
C ARG A 14 20.20 -17.31 11.98
N GLU A 15 19.98 -17.91 13.15
CA GLU A 15 18.69 -17.86 13.82
C GLU A 15 18.33 -16.43 14.27
N GLU A 16 19.31 -15.66 14.75
CA GLU A 16 19.13 -14.24 15.06
C GLU A 16 18.73 -13.44 13.81
N LEU A 17 19.38 -13.69 12.67
CA LEU A 17 19.02 -13.03 11.42
C LEU A 17 17.61 -13.41 10.93
N ARG A 18 17.19 -14.68 11.09
CA ARG A 18 15.81 -15.12 10.79
C ARG A 18 14.79 -14.42 11.69
N ALA A 19 15.10 -14.28 12.98
CA ALA A 19 14.25 -13.55 13.93
C ALA A 19 14.13 -12.07 13.55
N LEU A 20 15.24 -11.43 13.18
CA LEU A 20 15.28 -10.04 12.72
C LEU A 20 14.42 -9.83 11.47
N VAL A 21 14.53 -10.71 10.46
CA VAL A 21 13.70 -10.66 9.24
C VAL A 21 12.22 -10.86 9.59
N SER A 22 11.92 -11.76 10.53
CA SER A 22 10.55 -12.02 10.99
C SER A 22 9.92 -10.79 11.65
N GLN A 23 10.69 -10.02 12.42
CA GLN A 23 10.25 -8.74 13.00
C GLN A 23 10.11 -7.64 11.94
N ALA A 24 11.05 -7.55 10.99
CA ALA A 24 11.02 -6.56 9.92
C ALA A 24 9.78 -6.70 9.02
N VAL A 25 9.32 -7.93 8.75
CA VAL A 25 8.18 -8.21 7.86
C VAL A 25 6.82 -8.00 8.52
N GLU A 26 6.74 -7.75 9.82
CA GLU A 26 5.45 -7.66 10.53
C GLU A 26 4.55 -6.54 10.03
N VAL A 27 5.15 -5.41 9.62
CA VAL A 27 4.45 -4.25 9.04
C VAL A 27 3.92 -4.50 7.63
N ILE A 28 4.31 -5.60 6.98
CA ILE A 28 3.93 -5.89 5.59
C ILE A 28 2.71 -6.79 5.55
N PRO A 29 1.56 -6.35 5.01
CA PRO A 29 0.36 -7.18 4.95
C PRO A 29 0.57 -8.55 4.26
N PRO A 30 0.26 -9.72 4.86
CA PRO A 30 0.36 -11.02 4.17
C PRO A 30 -0.71 -11.14 3.07
N ASN A 31 -0.35 -11.04 1.79
CA ASN A 31 -1.26 -11.10 0.65
C ASN A 31 -1.39 -12.56 0.17
N TRP A 32 -2.58 -13.07 -0.08
CA TRP A 32 -2.76 -14.41 -0.66
C TRP A 32 -3.03 -14.32 -2.17
N PRO A 33 -2.99 -15.43 -2.94
CA PRO A 33 -3.30 -15.38 -4.36
C PRO A 33 -4.77 -14.98 -4.53
N LEU A 34 -4.99 -13.79 -5.07
CA LEU A 34 -6.32 -13.24 -5.28
C LEU A 34 -6.78 -13.54 -6.71
N ARG A 35 -7.83 -14.37 -6.87
CA ARG A 35 -8.53 -14.51 -8.16
C ARG A 35 -9.36 -13.26 -8.52
N THR A 36 -9.68 -12.43 -7.52
CA THR A 36 -10.46 -11.18 -7.64
C THR A 36 -9.96 -10.14 -6.66
N PHE A 37 -10.05 -8.85 -7.01
CA PHE A 37 -9.67 -7.74 -6.13
C PHE A 37 -10.36 -7.82 -4.76
N ALA A 38 -9.58 -7.67 -3.70
CA ALA A 38 -10.07 -7.57 -2.32
C ALA A 38 -9.49 -6.30 -1.67
N TYR A 39 -10.33 -5.54 -0.99
CA TYR A 39 -9.88 -4.39 -0.21
C TYR A 39 -9.13 -4.85 1.04
N ARG A 40 -8.08 -4.12 1.41
CA ARG A 40 -7.28 -4.39 2.60
C ARG A 40 -7.02 -3.13 3.40
N ASN A 41 -6.94 -3.27 4.73
CA ASN A 41 -6.54 -2.20 5.63
C ASN A 41 -5.09 -1.75 5.29
N PRO A 42 -4.87 -0.49 4.87
CA PRO A 42 -3.54 0.03 4.59
C PRO A 42 -2.68 0.25 5.85
N LEU A 43 -3.28 0.22 7.04
CA LEU A 43 -2.60 0.41 8.34
C LEU A 43 -2.38 -0.89 9.11
N ILE A 44 -2.28 -2.01 8.39
CA ILE A 44 -1.98 -3.29 9.01
C ILE A 44 -0.62 -3.28 9.72
N GLY A 45 -0.54 -3.86 10.92
CA GLY A 45 0.61 -3.75 11.82
C GLY A 45 0.57 -2.52 12.73
N PHE A 46 -0.29 -1.54 12.45
CA PHE A 46 -0.45 -0.32 13.26
C PHE A 46 -1.82 -0.23 13.96
N GLU A 47 -2.64 -1.30 13.93
CA GLU A 47 -4.00 -1.28 14.47
C GLU A 47 -4.07 -1.09 15.99
N HIS A 48 -2.96 -1.34 16.68
CA HIS A 48 -2.83 -1.17 18.12
C HIS A 48 -2.60 0.29 18.53
N LEU A 49 -2.36 1.19 17.57
CA LEU A 49 -2.09 2.61 17.81
C LEU A 49 -3.35 3.47 17.58
N PRO A 50 -3.47 4.62 18.25
CA PRO A 50 -4.45 5.65 17.88
C PRO A 50 -4.29 6.07 16.42
N PHE A 51 -5.40 6.37 15.73
CA PHE A 51 -5.40 6.62 14.27
C PHE A 51 -4.33 7.61 13.80
N HIS A 52 -4.18 8.76 14.46
CA HIS A 52 -3.20 9.78 14.05
C HIS A 52 -1.74 9.32 14.22
N GLU A 53 -1.47 8.54 15.28
CA GLU A 53 -0.16 7.93 15.52
C GLU A 53 0.12 6.83 14.49
N ALA A 54 -0.89 5.99 14.21
CA ALA A 54 -0.83 4.96 13.18
C ALA A 54 -0.51 5.56 11.80
N ILE A 55 -1.20 6.65 11.40
CA ILE A 55 -0.91 7.35 10.14
C ILE A 55 0.52 7.93 10.14
N SER A 56 0.96 8.55 11.23
CA SER A 56 2.30 9.14 11.29
C SER A 56 3.39 8.08 11.15
N GLN A 57 3.27 6.97 11.87
CA GLN A 57 4.21 5.86 11.79
C GLN A 57 4.14 5.15 10.43
N ALA A 58 2.94 4.92 9.89
CA ALA A 58 2.76 4.35 8.57
C ALA A 58 3.34 5.25 7.47
N LYS A 59 3.20 6.57 7.55
CA LYS A 59 3.84 7.52 6.61
C LYS A 59 5.37 7.39 6.64
N HIS A 60 5.95 7.26 7.83
CA HIS A 60 7.39 7.09 7.98
C HIS A 60 7.89 5.79 7.30
N VAL A 61 7.23 4.68 7.61
CA VAL A 61 7.60 3.33 7.17
C VAL A 61 7.21 3.07 5.71
N LEU A 62 5.94 3.28 5.36
CA LEU A 62 5.35 2.96 4.05
C LEU A 62 5.46 4.11 3.03
N GLY A 63 5.69 5.36 3.48
CA GLY A 63 5.79 6.53 2.60
C GLY A 63 4.46 7.07 2.08
N GLY A 64 3.31 6.49 2.47
CA GLY A 64 1.99 6.93 2.05
C GLY A 64 1.46 8.11 2.86
N GLU A 65 0.80 9.06 2.19
CA GLU A 65 0.05 10.14 2.86
C GLU A 65 -1.30 9.59 3.35
N GLY A 66 -1.51 9.55 4.66
CA GLY A 66 -2.75 9.04 5.27
C GLY A 66 -3.89 10.04 5.41
N TYR A 67 -3.69 11.28 4.97
CA TYR A 67 -4.68 12.34 4.96
C TYR A 67 -4.84 12.89 3.55
N LEU A 68 -5.99 13.51 3.27
CA LEU A 68 -6.14 14.38 2.11
C LEU A 68 -5.09 15.50 2.16
N SER A 69 -4.77 16.05 0.99
CA SER A 69 -3.93 17.24 0.89
C SER A 69 -4.62 18.43 1.55
N THR A 70 -3.84 19.41 2.02
CA THR A 70 -4.38 20.64 2.61
C THR A 70 -5.26 21.40 1.61
N ALA A 71 -4.96 21.33 0.31
CA ALA A 71 -5.77 21.92 -0.75
C ALA A 71 -7.17 21.26 -0.84
N GLU A 72 -7.25 19.93 -0.76
CA GLU A 72 -8.53 19.21 -0.77
C GLU A 72 -9.38 19.52 0.49
N TYR A 73 -8.75 19.68 1.66
CA TYR A 73 -9.47 20.11 2.86
C TYR A 73 -10.00 21.54 2.74
N ARG A 74 -9.20 22.47 2.19
CA ARG A 74 -9.65 23.84 1.90
C ARG A 74 -10.80 23.86 0.89
N ALA A 75 -10.77 22.99 -0.12
CA ALA A 75 -11.89 22.82 -1.04
C ALA A 75 -13.15 22.31 -0.32
N CYS A 76 -13.02 21.31 0.57
CA CYS A 76 -14.13 20.84 1.39
C CYS A 76 -14.71 21.95 2.29
N TYR A 77 -13.85 22.83 2.84
CA TYR A 77 -14.29 24.00 3.58
C TYR A 77 -15.07 25.00 2.71
N ALA A 78 -14.53 25.34 1.53
CA ALA A 78 -15.17 26.24 0.58
C ALA A 78 -16.53 25.71 0.08
N GLU A 79 -16.66 24.39 -0.08
CA GLU A 79 -17.91 23.71 -0.44
C GLU A 79 -18.92 23.61 0.73
N GLY A 80 -18.55 24.02 1.94
CA GLY A 80 -19.37 23.89 3.15
C GLY A 80 -19.47 22.45 3.68
N ARG A 81 -18.60 21.54 3.22
CA ARG A 81 -18.47 20.17 3.76
C ARG A 81 -17.75 20.14 5.11
N ILE A 82 -17.01 21.21 5.44
CA ILE A 82 -16.44 21.45 6.76
C ILE A 82 -16.90 22.86 7.16
N SER A 83 -17.62 22.99 8.28
CA SER A 83 -18.01 24.31 8.78
C SER A 83 -16.91 24.95 9.62
N GLU A 84 -16.89 26.28 9.66
CA GLU A 84 -16.00 27.06 10.54
C GLU A 84 -16.16 26.63 12.01
N LYS A 85 -17.41 26.39 12.43
CA LYS A 85 -17.73 25.92 13.78
C LYS A 85 -17.00 24.62 14.13
N GLU A 86 -17.07 23.62 13.26
CA GLU A 86 -16.44 22.33 13.53
C GLU A 86 -14.91 22.39 13.40
N LEU A 87 -14.40 23.24 12.51
CA LEU A 87 -12.96 23.51 12.39
C LEU A 87 -12.39 24.14 13.67
N LEU A 88 -13.01 25.22 14.17
CA LEU A 88 -12.63 25.85 15.44
C LEU A 88 -12.75 24.89 16.61
N SER A 89 -13.79 24.04 16.61
CA SER A 89 -13.93 23.04 17.65
C SER A 89 -12.84 21.98 17.61
N ALA A 90 -12.40 21.54 16.44
CA ALA A 90 -11.28 20.59 16.29
C ALA A 90 -9.95 21.25 16.70
N LEU A 91 -9.76 22.53 16.38
CA LEU A 91 -8.58 23.29 16.78
C LEU A 91 -8.47 23.38 18.31
N ARG A 92 -9.55 23.75 19.00
CA ARG A 92 -9.60 23.82 20.47
C ARG A 92 -9.40 22.45 21.14
N SER A 93 -9.85 21.37 20.51
CA SER A 93 -9.66 19.99 20.98
C SER A 93 -8.18 19.61 21.03
N ARG A 94 -7.42 20.01 19.99
CA ARG A 94 -5.99 19.69 19.85
C ARG A 94 -5.05 20.69 20.52
N VAL A 95 -5.52 21.91 20.74
CA VAL A 95 -4.75 23.00 21.36
C VAL A 95 -5.57 23.57 22.52
N PRO A 96 -5.71 22.84 23.65
CA PRO A 96 -6.50 23.31 24.77
C PRO A 96 -6.01 24.66 25.32
N GLU A 97 -4.70 24.88 25.27
CA GLU A 97 -4.05 26.14 25.68
C GLU A 97 -4.58 27.35 24.91
N LEU A 98 -5.07 27.17 23.67
CA LEU A 98 -5.60 28.25 22.82
C LEU A 98 -6.75 29.00 23.50
N ALA A 99 -7.56 28.31 24.31
CA ALA A 99 -8.68 28.92 25.02
C ALA A 99 -8.25 29.82 26.19
N SER A 100 -7.03 29.63 26.71
CA SER A 100 -6.47 30.39 27.83
C SER A 100 -5.48 31.48 27.42
N GLN A 101 -5.25 31.68 26.11
CA GLN A 101 -4.27 32.66 25.64
C GLN A 101 -4.80 34.09 25.74
N ASP A 102 -3.89 35.00 26.07
CA ASP A 102 -4.18 36.42 26.09
C ASP A 102 -4.34 36.99 24.67
N ARG A 103 -5.19 38.01 24.55
CA ARG A 103 -5.37 38.74 23.29
C ARG A 103 -4.25 39.75 23.12
N VAL A 104 -3.67 39.79 21.93
CA VAL A 104 -2.69 40.81 21.55
C VAL A 104 -3.40 42.08 21.14
N ARG A 105 -2.90 43.24 21.57
CA ARG A 105 -3.40 44.55 21.10
C ARG A 105 -2.60 45.03 19.91
N ALA A 106 -3.29 45.34 18.81
CA ALA A 106 -2.73 46.01 17.64
C ALA A 106 -3.54 47.30 17.41
N GLY A 107 -3.08 48.41 17.98
CA GLY A 107 -3.85 49.66 18.02
C GLY A 107 -5.19 49.49 18.73
N GLU A 108 -6.30 49.72 18.02
CA GLU A 108 -7.67 49.57 18.54
C GLU A 108 -8.20 48.12 18.47
N ARG A 109 -7.48 47.22 17.79
CA ARG A 109 -7.86 45.81 17.64
C ARG A 109 -7.35 44.96 18.79
N SER A 110 -8.17 44.00 19.21
CA SER A 110 -7.79 42.93 20.13
C SER A 110 -7.83 41.60 19.38
N LEU A 111 -6.65 41.05 19.11
CA LEU A 111 -6.45 39.87 18.26
C LEU A 111 -6.35 38.63 19.13
N HIS A 112 -7.19 37.63 18.86
CA HIS A 112 -7.07 36.32 19.50
C HIS A 112 -6.28 35.37 18.60
N PRO A 113 -5.35 34.54 19.11
CA PRO A 113 -4.57 33.61 18.28
C PRO A 113 -5.41 32.67 17.41
N GLU A 114 -6.61 32.32 17.87
CA GLU A 114 -7.58 31.52 17.13
C GLU A 114 -7.95 32.14 15.77
N GLU A 115 -8.09 33.47 15.68
CA GLU A 115 -8.42 34.17 14.43
C GLU A 115 -7.27 34.00 13.41
N ILE A 116 -6.04 34.12 13.89
CA ILE A 116 -4.81 33.99 13.08
C ILE A 116 -4.68 32.56 12.55
N LEU A 117 -4.87 31.58 13.43
CA LEU A 117 -4.83 30.18 13.04
C LEU A 117 -5.93 29.88 12.03
N LEU A 118 -7.16 30.34 12.24
CA LEU A 118 -8.24 30.14 11.26
C LEU A 118 -7.85 30.66 9.87
N PHE A 119 -7.29 31.87 9.78
CA PHE A 119 -6.81 32.42 8.50
C PHE A 119 -5.66 31.59 7.91
N HIS A 120 -4.70 31.17 8.72
CA HIS A 120 -3.60 30.32 8.28
C HIS A 120 -4.11 28.96 7.74
N PHE A 121 -5.07 28.34 8.43
CA PHE A 121 -5.69 27.09 8.01
C PHE A 121 -6.40 27.23 6.66
N VAL A 122 -7.28 28.23 6.53
CA VAL A 122 -8.17 28.40 5.37
C VAL A 122 -7.42 28.93 4.15
N TYR A 123 -6.50 29.88 4.32
CA TYR A 123 -5.87 30.60 3.19
C TYR A 123 -4.40 30.24 2.98
N GLY A 124 -3.71 29.66 3.95
CA GLY A 124 -2.29 29.33 3.83
C GLY A 124 -1.41 30.57 3.94
N ILE A 125 -0.98 30.85 5.17
CA ILE A 125 -0.02 31.90 5.48
C ILE A 125 1.31 31.23 5.81
N ASP A 126 1.84 30.53 4.80
CA ASP A 126 3.09 29.78 4.87
C ASP A 126 4.29 30.72 4.55
N PRO A 127 5.51 30.39 4.99
CA PRO A 127 6.72 31.09 4.56
C PRO A 127 6.87 31.05 3.04
N LEU A 128 7.40 32.12 2.45
CA LEU A 128 7.73 32.13 1.02
C LEU A 128 9.03 31.37 0.78
N ASP A 129 9.12 30.60 -0.31
CA ASP A 129 10.42 30.07 -0.76
C ASP A 129 11.30 31.26 -1.16
N PRO A 130 12.51 31.42 -0.59
CA PRO A 130 13.41 32.52 -0.92
C PRO A 130 13.65 32.72 -2.43
N LYS A 131 13.61 31.64 -3.22
CA LYS A 131 13.76 31.69 -4.69
C LYS A 131 12.63 32.45 -5.38
N LEU A 132 11.47 32.54 -4.75
CA LEU A 132 10.27 33.21 -5.27
C LEU A 132 10.17 34.66 -4.83
N LEU A 133 10.98 35.13 -3.86
CA LEU A 133 10.85 36.48 -3.30
C LEU A 133 10.93 37.55 -4.40
N GLN A 134 11.95 37.51 -5.24
CA GLN A 134 12.12 38.51 -6.29
C GLN A 134 10.94 38.49 -7.26
N TRP A 135 10.52 37.30 -7.72
CA TRP A 135 9.35 37.14 -8.60
C TRP A 135 8.08 37.72 -7.99
N GLN A 136 7.81 37.43 -6.72
CA GLN A 136 6.63 37.93 -6.01
C GLN A 136 6.64 39.46 -5.87
N LEU A 137 7.80 40.05 -5.64
CA LEU A 137 7.94 41.50 -5.47
C LEU A 137 7.92 42.26 -6.80
N THR A 138 8.48 41.72 -7.88
CA THR A 138 8.61 42.44 -9.16
C THR A 138 7.53 42.10 -10.18
N GLU A 139 7.21 40.83 -10.37
CA GLU A 139 6.33 40.37 -11.46
C GLU A 139 4.87 40.24 -11.00
N GLU A 140 4.64 39.69 -9.80
CA GLU A 140 3.29 39.54 -9.22
C GLU A 140 2.81 40.80 -8.49
N ASP A 141 3.71 41.78 -8.28
CA ASP A 141 3.41 43.07 -7.65
C ASP A 141 2.72 42.90 -6.27
N ALA A 142 3.12 41.88 -5.51
CA ALA A 142 2.43 41.42 -4.31
C ALA A 142 2.39 42.44 -3.17
N THR A 143 3.25 43.47 -3.21
CA THR A 143 3.30 44.55 -2.22
C THR A 143 2.46 45.76 -2.59
N HIS A 144 1.81 45.77 -3.75
CA HIS A 144 0.92 46.86 -4.19
C HIS A 144 -0.52 46.38 -4.46
N ARG A 145 -0.81 45.10 -4.25
CA ARG A 145 -2.16 44.53 -4.48
C ARG A 145 -2.62 43.73 -3.29
N ILE A 146 -3.92 43.81 -2.98
CA ILE A 146 -4.50 42.94 -1.96
C ILE A 146 -4.41 41.50 -2.44
N ARG A 147 -3.98 40.60 -1.55
CA ARG A 147 -3.82 39.17 -1.84
C ARG A 147 -5.12 38.59 -2.46
N PRO A 148 -5.05 37.83 -3.58
CA PRO A 148 -6.23 37.49 -4.38
C PRO A 148 -7.32 36.66 -3.67
N ASP A 149 -6.93 35.84 -2.70
CA ASP A 149 -7.81 34.95 -1.93
C ASP A 149 -8.43 35.62 -0.68
N VAL A 150 -8.11 36.89 -0.40
CA VAL A 150 -8.76 37.66 0.67
C VAL A 150 -10.27 37.80 0.35
N PRO A 151 -11.17 37.48 1.30
CA PRO A 151 -12.62 37.61 1.09
C PRO A 151 -13.05 39.00 0.64
N GLN A 152 -14.03 39.08 -0.26
CA GLN A 152 -14.51 40.35 -0.82
C GLN A 152 -14.91 41.39 0.24
N PRO A 153 -15.62 41.04 1.35
CA PRO A 153 -15.94 42.01 2.38
C PRO A 153 -14.70 42.60 3.07
N ILE A 154 -13.63 41.82 3.20
CA ILE A 154 -12.35 42.29 3.76
C ILE A 154 -11.64 43.21 2.77
N LYS A 155 -11.62 42.84 1.48
CA LYS A 155 -11.08 43.70 0.40
C LYS A 155 -11.75 45.08 0.37
N ASP A 156 -13.08 45.11 0.47
CA ASP A 156 -13.84 46.37 0.46
C ASP A 156 -13.48 47.25 1.66
N ARG A 157 -13.31 46.64 2.85
CA ARG A 157 -12.85 47.35 4.05
C ARG A 157 -11.41 47.83 3.91
N LEU A 158 -10.48 47.01 3.44
CA LEU A 158 -9.09 47.42 3.20
C LEU A 158 -9.02 48.62 2.25
N ARG A 159 -9.79 48.59 1.15
CA ARG A 159 -9.89 49.71 0.20
C ARG A 159 -10.50 50.97 0.81
N SER A 160 -11.42 50.83 1.76
CA SER A 160 -12.01 51.98 2.44
C SER A 160 -11.02 52.75 3.33
N HIS A 161 -9.92 52.11 3.77
CA HIS A 161 -8.86 52.77 4.53
C HIS A 161 -7.90 53.56 3.65
N ALA A 162 -7.98 53.40 2.34
CA ALA A 162 -7.03 53.95 1.40
C ALA A 162 -7.55 55.25 0.77
N ALA A 163 -6.74 56.31 0.76
CA ALA A 163 -7.12 57.64 0.27
C ALA A 163 -6.17 58.13 -0.84
N GLY A 164 -6.72 58.70 -1.93
CA GLY A 164 -5.94 59.36 -3.00
C GLY A 164 -6.07 58.75 -4.39
N ARG A 165 -5.18 59.15 -5.33
CA ARG A 165 -5.02 58.53 -6.66
C ARG A 165 -4.11 57.32 -6.50
N ASP A 166 -4.64 56.15 -6.83
CA ASP A 166 -4.08 54.82 -6.54
C ASP A 166 -4.01 54.44 -5.05
N PRO A 167 -5.18 54.42 -4.37
CA PRO A 167 -5.24 54.22 -2.93
C PRO A 167 -4.78 52.80 -2.53
N GLU A 168 -5.11 51.76 -3.31
CA GLU A 168 -4.77 50.38 -2.95
C GLU A 168 -3.25 50.14 -2.92
N ALA A 169 -2.53 50.50 -4.00
CA ALA A 169 -1.10 50.29 -4.10
C ALA A 169 -0.32 50.99 -2.99
N VAL A 170 -0.65 52.25 -2.71
CA VAL A 170 0.00 53.04 -1.66
C VAL A 170 -0.26 52.44 -0.28
N TYR A 171 -1.50 52.02 -0.02
CA TYR A 171 -1.88 51.45 1.28
C TYR A 171 -1.21 50.10 1.53
N ILE A 172 -1.25 49.18 0.55
CA ILE A 172 -0.66 47.85 0.69
C ILE A 172 0.87 47.93 0.82
N HIS A 173 1.51 48.84 0.08
CA HIS A 173 2.95 49.05 0.20
C HIS A 173 3.34 49.62 1.57
N SER A 174 2.50 50.51 2.11
CA SER A 174 2.67 51.03 3.48
C SER A 174 2.54 49.91 4.52
N LEU A 175 1.58 48.99 4.33
CA LEU A 175 1.42 47.82 5.20
C LEU A 175 2.64 46.89 5.15
N TRP A 176 3.18 46.64 3.95
CA TRP A 176 4.43 45.90 3.75
C TRP A 176 5.59 46.56 4.48
N SER A 177 5.78 47.87 4.31
CA SER A 177 6.87 48.63 4.93
C SER A 177 6.82 48.57 6.45
N VAL A 178 5.64 48.70 7.06
CA VAL A 178 5.50 48.61 8.51
C VAL A 178 5.70 47.17 9.00
N ALA A 179 5.16 46.16 8.30
CA ALA A 179 5.42 44.76 8.63
C ALA A 179 6.92 44.42 8.56
N PHE A 180 7.62 44.98 7.57
CA PHE A 180 9.05 44.85 7.39
C PHE A 180 9.84 45.41 8.59
N LEU A 181 9.53 46.63 9.01
CA LEU A 181 10.17 47.26 10.18
C LEU A 181 9.93 46.47 11.47
N LYS A 182 8.69 45.99 11.68
CA LYS A 182 8.30 45.28 12.92
C LYS A 182 8.88 43.88 13.03
N ALA A 183 8.88 43.12 11.93
CA ALA A 183 9.42 41.76 11.95
C ALA A 183 10.95 41.75 12.07
N LEU A 184 11.65 42.79 11.60
CA LEU A 184 13.10 42.94 11.71
C LEU A 184 13.56 43.74 12.96
N ASP A 185 12.63 44.18 13.82
CA ASP A 185 12.89 44.99 15.01
C ASP A 185 13.67 46.30 14.72
N LEU A 186 13.35 46.96 13.60
CA LEU A 186 13.99 48.20 13.15
C LEU A 186 13.18 49.43 13.63
N SER A 187 13.85 50.43 14.22
CA SER A 187 13.22 51.70 14.66
C SER A 187 13.05 52.71 13.51
N GLU A 188 11.95 53.48 13.50
CA GLU A 188 11.65 54.53 12.50
C GLU A 188 12.57 55.77 12.56
N ASP A 189 13.41 55.91 13.60
CA ASP A 189 14.31 57.05 13.74
C ASP A 189 15.49 56.94 12.76
N GLY A 190 15.40 57.69 11.67
CA GLY A 190 16.35 57.78 10.57
C GLY A 190 17.74 58.32 10.95
N SER A 191 18.51 57.53 11.71
CA SER A 191 19.97 57.63 11.70
C SER A 191 20.53 56.48 10.89
N THR A 192 20.95 56.79 9.66
CA THR A 192 21.90 55.95 8.91
C THR A 192 23.24 55.98 9.65
N GLY A 193 23.33 55.24 10.74
CA GLY A 193 24.55 54.91 11.43
C GLY A 193 25.23 53.76 10.68
N ASN A 194 26.37 54.07 10.09
CA ASN A 194 27.28 53.16 9.42
C ASN A 194 27.60 51.91 10.28
N HIS A 195 26.83 50.83 10.16
CA HIS A 195 27.10 49.53 10.79
C HIS A 195 27.10 48.43 9.71
N GLY A 196 28.12 48.48 8.85
CA GLY A 196 28.71 47.24 8.38
C GLY A 196 29.25 46.46 9.57
N HIS A 197 28.94 45.17 9.63
CA HIS A 197 29.42 44.19 10.62
C HIS A 197 28.90 44.35 12.06
N SER A 198 27.77 43.69 12.37
CA SER A 198 27.72 42.66 13.43
C SER A 198 26.30 42.12 13.60
N LEU A 199 25.92 41.15 12.75
CA LEU A 199 24.80 40.23 13.00
C LEU A 199 25.30 38.90 13.60
N ALA A 200 26.41 38.93 14.32
CA ALA A 200 27.08 37.74 14.88
C ALA A 200 26.91 37.59 16.41
N THR A 201 26.20 38.48 17.10
CA THR A 201 26.10 38.41 18.58
C THR A 201 24.74 38.85 19.11
N ALA A 202 23.66 38.26 18.63
CA ALA A 202 22.43 38.13 19.41
C ALA A 202 22.38 36.72 20.02
N LYS A 203 23.06 36.55 21.16
CA LYS A 203 22.88 35.37 22.00
C LYS A 203 21.42 35.29 22.43
N ALA A 204 20.75 34.26 21.91
CA ALA A 204 19.57 33.58 22.43
C ALA A 204 19.09 34.07 23.81
N GLY A 205 18.10 34.95 23.79
CA GLY A 205 17.17 35.16 24.90
C GLY A 205 15.86 34.46 24.57
N GLY A 206 15.69 33.24 25.08
CA GLY A 206 14.39 32.64 25.37
C GLY A 206 13.33 32.62 24.27
N SER A 207 13.68 32.36 23.01
CA SER A 207 12.71 31.69 22.12
C SER A 207 12.62 30.26 22.62
N VAL A 208 11.45 29.86 23.13
CA VAL A 208 11.10 28.44 23.21
C VAL A 208 11.08 27.97 21.77
N ARG A 209 12.26 27.60 21.27
CA ARG A 209 12.41 26.67 20.18
C ARG A 209 11.58 25.48 20.67
N ALA A 210 10.37 25.34 20.15
CA ALA A 210 9.75 24.04 20.17
C ALA A 210 10.80 23.17 19.49
N GLU A 211 11.56 22.41 20.28
CA GLU A 211 12.38 21.36 19.71
C GLU A 211 11.41 20.61 18.81
N PRO A 212 11.71 20.46 17.50
CA PRO A 212 10.96 19.51 16.70
C PRO A 212 11.02 18.22 17.52
N GLY A 213 9.88 17.83 18.10
CA GLY A 213 9.79 16.61 18.91
C GLY A 213 10.47 15.52 18.10
N PRO A 214 11.31 14.69 18.75
CA PRO A 214 12.43 13.99 18.12
C PRO A 214 12.02 13.54 16.72
N THR A 215 12.48 14.26 15.69
CA THR A 215 12.26 13.87 14.30
C THR A 215 13.05 12.59 14.17
N GLN A 216 12.40 11.46 14.43
CA GLN A 216 12.99 10.14 14.38
C GLN A 216 13.53 10.02 12.96
N GLN A 217 14.86 10.11 12.85
CA GLN A 217 15.52 10.39 11.58
C GLN A 217 15.21 9.23 10.65
N ARG A 218 14.54 9.52 9.54
CA ARG A 218 14.06 8.50 8.61
C ARG A 218 15.23 7.63 8.16
N ILE A 219 15.24 6.36 8.56
CA ILE A 219 16.26 5.41 8.14
C ILE A 219 16.11 5.23 6.63
N ARG A 220 17.16 5.58 5.90
CA ARG A 220 17.25 5.52 4.44
C ARG A 220 18.11 4.33 4.03
N THR A 221 17.74 3.65 2.94
CA THR A 221 18.60 2.62 2.33
C THR A 221 19.76 3.26 1.55
N ALA A 222 20.81 2.51 1.24
CA ALA A 222 21.92 3.03 0.45
C ALA A 222 21.46 3.54 -0.93
N ALA A 223 20.56 2.82 -1.60
CA ALA A 223 19.96 3.27 -2.86
C ALA A 223 19.16 4.58 -2.71
N GLU A 224 18.44 4.79 -1.59
CA GLU A 224 17.76 6.07 -1.34
C GLU A 224 18.72 7.23 -1.28
N ILE A 225 19.80 7.06 -0.52
CA ILE A 225 20.78 8.13 -0.32
C ILE A 225 21.49 8.43 -1.64
N ILE A 226 21.81 7.41 -2.43
CA ILE A 226 22.46 7.59 -3.73
C ILE A 226 21.53 8.30 -4.71
N ASP A 227 20.27 7.88 -4.82
CA ASP A 227 19.28 8.53 -5.69
C ASP A 227 18.97 9.98 -5.25
N ASP A 228 19.13 10.31 -3.96
CA ASP A 228 19.01 11.69 -3.47
C ASP A 228 20.28 12.53 -3.80
N LEU A 229 21.45 11.89 -3.92
CA LEU A 229 22.75 12.52 -4.17
C LEU A 229 23.13 12.62 -5.65
N THR A 230 22.48 11.86 -6.53
CA THR A 230 22.79 11.78 -7.95
C THR A 230 21.50 11.68 -8.79
N ASP A 231 21.59 11.86 -10.10
CA ASP A 231 20.47 11.64 -11.03
C ASP A 231 20.21 10.15 -11.34
N SER A 232 20.56 9.25 -10.41
CA SER A 232 20.35 7.82 -10.57
C SER A 232 18.96 7.37 -10.09
N ASP A 233 18.52 6.20 -10.54
CA ASP A 233 17.23 5.60 -10.16
C ASP A 233 17.42 4.15 -9.71
N LEU A 234 18.35 3.95 -8.76
CA LEU A 234 18.69 2.63 -8.25
C LEU A 234 17.49 1.94 -7.61
N LYS A 235 16.61 2.69 -6.91
CA LYS A 235 15.38 2.15 -6.32
C LYS A 235 14.52 1.45 -7.38
N GLN A 236 14.27 2.12 -8.51
CA GLN A 236 13.45 1.57 -9.58
C GLN A 236 14.14 0.38 -10.26
N VAL A 237 15.44 0.47 -10.54
CA VAL A 237 16.21 -0.62 -11.15
C VAL A 237 16.17 -1.89 -10.28
N ILE A 238 16.36 -1.76 -8.96
CA ILE A 238 16.23 -2.89 -8.03
C ILE A 238 14.81 -3.46 -8.05
N ASN A 239 13.79 -2.59 -8.05
CA ASN A 239 12.39 -3.02 -8.09
C ASN A 239 12.08 -3.83 -9.35
N GLU A 240 12.50 -3.37 -10.51
CA GLU A 240 12.26 -4.05 -11.79
C GLU A 240 12.90 -5.44 -11.82
N HIS A 241 14.12 -5.58 -11.31
CA HIS A 241 14.78 -6.89 -11.21
C HIS A 241 14.07 -7.80 -10.22
N MET A 242 13.67 -7.29 -9.06
CA MET A 242 12.90 -8.08 -8.10
C MET A 242 11.53 -8.49 -8.65
N ILE A 243 10.82 -7.61 -9.35
CA ILE A 243 9.54 -7.93 -10.01
C ILE A 243 9.74 -9.05 -11.03
N LYS A 244 10.74 -8.94 -11.91
CA LYS A 244 11.08 -9.95 -12.91
C LYS A 244 11.30 -11.32 -12.27
N TRP A 245 12.14 -11.39 -11.24
CA TRP A 245 12.48 -12.66 -10.59
C TRP A 245 11.33 -13.22 -9.76
N CYS A 246 10.61 -12.39 -9.00
CA CYS A 246 9.46 -12.82 -8.23
C CYS A 246 8.36 -13.36 -9.16
N ALA A 247 8.03 -12.64 -10.23
CA ALA A 247 7.00 -13.06 -11.18
C ALA A 247 7.33 -14.41 -11.84
N ALA A 248 8.59 -14.62 -12.23
CA ALA A 248 9.03 -15.90 -12.80
C ALA A 248 9.02 -17.05 -11.77
N PHE A 249 9.38 -16.76 -10.53
CA PHE A 249 9.48 -17.79 -9.48
C PHE A 249 8.14 -18.21 -8.91
N VAL A 250 7.21 -17.26 -8.71
CA VAL A 250 5.91 -17.57 -8.10
C VAL A 250 4.84 -17.97 -9.12
N ASP A 251 5.21 -18.11 -10.39
CA ASP A 251 4.30 -18.50 -11.45
C ASP A 251 3.64 -19.87 -11.18
N GLU A 252 2.33 -19.91 -11.01
CA GLU A 252 1.57 -21.15 -10.73
C GLU A 252 1.09 -21.82 -12.03
N GLY A 253 1.95 -21.83 -13.06
CA GLY A 253 1.68 -22.45 -14.35
C GLY A 253 0.98 -21.55 -15.36
N MET A 254 1.11 -20.21 -15.22
CA MET A 254 0.62 -19.29 -16.24
C MET A 254 1.62 -19.12 -17.39
N ALA A 255 2.92 -19.29 -17.13
CA ALA A 255 3.95 -19.26 -18.14
C ALA A 255 4.18 -20.64 -18.76
N ASP A 256 4.23 -20.71 -20.10
CA ASP A 256 4.56 -21.95 -20.82
C ASP A 256 6.00 -22.42 -20.54
N TRP A 257 6.90 -21.47 -20.26
CA TRP A 257 8.29 -21.76 -19.89
C TRP A 257 8.49 -21.52 -18.40
N PRO A 258 8.52 -22.58 -17.57
CA PRO A 258 8.75 -22.43 -16.14
C PRO A 258 10.21 -22.04 -15.85
N MET A 259 10.42 -21.24 -14.81
CA MET A 259 11.77 -20.92 -14.33
C MET A 259 12.49 -22.22 -13.90
N PRO A 260 13.71 -22.50 -14.38
CA PRO A 260 14.50 -23.64 -13.92
C PRO A 260 14.87 -23.55 -12.44
N SER A 261 15.26 -24.67 -11.82
CA SER A 261 15.74 -24.74 -10.42
C SER A 261 14.77 -24.28 -9.31
N ARG A 262 13.52 -23.90 -9.61
CA ARG A 262 12.53 -23.41 -8.61
C ARG A 262 12.34 -24.29 -7.38
N ARG A 263 12.49 -25.61 -7.53
CA ARG A 263 12.37 -26.61 -6.44
C ARG A 263 13.37 -26.41 -5.30
N HIS A 264 14.48 -25.70 -5.53
CA HIS A 264 15.53 -25.50 -4.53
C HIS A 264 15.36 -24.21 -3.69
N GLY A 265 14.24 -23.49 -3.85
CA GLY A 265 14.02 -22.20 -3.21
C GLY A 265 14.34 -21.01 -4.11
N PHE A 266 13.82 -19.84 -3.75
CA PHE A 266 13.92 -18.63 -4.57
C PHE A 266 15.36 -18.17 -4.73
N TYR A 267 16.10 -18.08 -3.62
CA TYR A 267 17.47 -17.60 -3.62
C TYR A 267 18.37 -18.48 -4.49
N ARG A 268 18.27 -19.81 -4.33
CA ARG A 268 19.08 -20.76 -5.13
C ARG A 268 18.72 -20.72 -6.61
N ALA A 269 17.43 -20.71 -6.93
CA ALA A 269 16.97 -20.62 -8.32
C ALA A 269 17.43 -19.31 -8.98
N TRP A 270 17.38 -18.19 -8.25
CA TRP A 270 17.93 -16.92 -8.70
C TRP A 270 19.44 -17.01 -8.93
N ARG A 271 20.22 -17.52 -7.97
CA ARG A 271 21.69 -17.60 -8.07
C ARG A 271 22.15 -18.45 -9.26
N ASP A 272 21.49 -19.57 -9.52
CA ASP A 272 21.78 -20.47 -10.65
C ASP A 272 21.59 -19.80 -12.02
N LEU A 273 20.67 -18.84 -12.12
CA LEU A 273 20.24 -18.22 -13.38
C LEU A 273 20.79 -16.81 -13.56
N ALA A 274 20.94 -16.05 -12.48
CA ALA A 274 21.35 -14.65 -12.53
C ALA A 274 22.78 -14.46 -13.03
N SER A 275 23.67 -15.45 -12.87
CA SER A 275 25.03 -15.39 -13.45
C SER A 275 25.03 -15.32 -14.97
N ARG A 276 23.95 -15.78 -15.62
CA ARG A 276 23.77 -15.78 -17.08
C ARG A 276 23.04 -14.53 -17.59
N GLU A 277 22.67 -13.62 -16.69
CA GLU A 277 22.00 -12.38 -17.05
C GLU A 277 22.93 -11.45 -17.82
N ALA A 278 22.39 -10.75 -18.82
CA ALA A 278 23.08 -9.69 -19.55
C ALA A 278 23.27 -8.41 -18.71
N ALA A 279 23.65 -8.55 -17.43
CA ALA A 279 23.81 -7.49 -16.44
C ALA A 279 24.82 -6.41 -16.85
N ARG A 280 25.77 -6.73 -17.74
CA ARG A 280 26.65 -5.73 -18.35
C ARG A 280 25.86 -4.65 -19.09
N TRP A 281 24.77 -5.03 -19.76
CA TRP A 281 23.94 -4.11 -20.53
C TRP A 281 22.79 -3.53 -19.70
N THR A 282 22.20 -4.31 -18.80
CA THR A 282 21.06 -3.86 -17.99
C THR A 282 21.46 -3.10 -16.73
N LEU A 283 22.54 -3.50 -16.05
CA LEU A 283 23.02 -2.91 -14.79
C LEU A 283 24.33 -2.15 -14.95
N GLY A 284 25.03 -2.30 -16.08
CA GLY A 284 26.36 -1.71 -16.31
C GLY A 284 27.47 -2.36 -15.48
N ILE A 285 27.29 -3.61 -15.03
CA ILE A 285 28.27 -4.35 -14.22
C ILE A 285 28.92 -5.43 -15.10
N SER A 286 30.21 -5.28 -15.39
CA SER A 286 30.92 -6.13 -16.35
C SER A 286 31.32 -7.49 -15.78
N ASP A 287 31.49 -7.61 -14.46
CA ASP A 287 31.91 -8.83 -13.76
C ASP A 287 30.77 -9.52 -12.98
N TRP A 288 29.52 -9.25 -13.36
CA TRP A 288 28.31 -9.73 -12.67
C TRP A 288 28.29 -11.23 -12.39
N ALA A 289 28.59 -12.07 -13.40
CA ALA A 289 28.57 -13.52 -13.27
C ALA A 289 29.47 -14.01 -12.11
N ARG A 290 30.68 -13.46 -12.03
CA ARG A 290 31.65 -13.77 -10.96
C ARG A 290 31.14 -13.35 -9.59
N ARG A 291 30.46 -12.20 -9.49
CA ARG A 291 29.91 -11.70 -8.23
C ARG A 291 28.77 -12.57 -7.72
N VAL A 292 27.89 -13.02 -8.62
CA VAL A 292 26.80 -13.96 -8.28
C VAL A 292 27.35 -15.33 -7.89
N GLU A 293 28.34 -15.85 -8.63
CA GLU A 293 28.99 -17.13 -8.34
C GLU A 293 29.77 -17.14 -7.02
N ALA A 294 30.26 -15.97 -6.58
CA ALA A 294 30.95 -15.82 -5.30
C ALA A 294 30.00 -15.80 -4.08
N LEU A 295 28.67 -15.75 -4.30
CA LEU A 295 27.72 -15.70 -3.19
C LEU A 295 27.62 -17.04 -2.44
N PRO A 296 27.48 -17.00 -1.10
CA PRO A 296 27.27 -18.19 -0.28
C PRO A 296 26.07 -19.05 -0.72
N ASP A 297 26.10 -20.34 -0.39
CA ASP A 297 25.01 -21.30 -0.69
C ASP A 297 23.74 -21.07 0.13
N ARG A 298 23.89 -20.48 1.31
CA ARG A 298 22.80 -20.18 2.23
C ARG A 298 22.37 -18.72 2.09
N PRO A 299 21.06 -18.43 2.00
CA PRO A 299 20.55 -17.06 1.86
C PRO A 299 20.86 -16.19 3.08
N GLU A 300 20.95 -16.76 4.28
CA GLU A 300 21.33 -16.04 5.51
C GLU A 300 22.73 -15.44 5.39
N ASP A 301 23.69 -16.26 4.95
CA ASP A 301 25.09 -15.86 4.80
C ASP A 301 25.23 -14.80 3.68
N ALA A 302 24.44 -14.92 2.61
CA ALA A 302 24.41 -13.94 1.52
C ALA A 302 23.81 -12.58 1.94
N LEU A 303 22.71 -12.60 2.70
CA LEU A 303 22.11 -11.39 3.25
C LEU A 303 23.08 -10.70 4.23
N ALA A 304 23.67 -11.46 5.14
CA ALA A 304 24.65 -10.93 6.11
C ALA A 304 25.88 -10.33 5.42
N SER A 305 26.42 -11.01 4.40
CA SER A 305 27.53 -10.49 3.59
C SER A 305 27.19 -9.14 2.94
N SER A 306 25.97 -9.02 2.38
CA SER A 306 25.52 -7.78 1.74
C SER A 306 25.34 -6.63 2.74
N LEU A 307 24.73 -6.91 3.91
CA LEU A 307 24.60 -5.94 5.01
C LEU A 307 25.97 -5.51 5.55
N HIS A 308 26.94 -6.43 5.63
CA HIS A 308 28.30 -6.12 6.07
C HIS A 308 29.05 -5.26 5.06
N ARG A 309 28.94 -5.55 3.75
CA ARG A 309 29.55 -4.74 2.69
C ARG A 309 29.04 -3.31 2.71
N LEU A 310 27.74 -3.12 2.93
CA LEU A 310 27.12 -1.81 3.13
C LEU A 310 27.41 -1.20 4.51
N ARG A 311 28.02 -1.94 5.44
CA ARG A 311 28.25 -1.55 6.85
C ARG A 311 26.99 -1.02 7.55
N VAL A 312 25.86 -1.71 7.36
CA VAL A 312 24.60 -1.37 8.05
C VAL A 312 24.77 -1.63 9.56
N PRO A 313 24.63 -0.61 10.43
CA PRO A 313 24.77 -0.78 11.88
C PRO A 313 23.74 -1.76 12.45
N ASP A 314 24.15 -2.62 13.39
CA ASP A 314 23.30 -3.69 13.94
C ASP A 314 21.97 -3.17 14.49
N GLN A 315 22.03 -2.04 15.21
CA GLN A 315 20.85 -1.36 15.78
C GLN A 315 19.85 -0.86 14.72
N GLN A 316 20.29 -0.70 13.47
CA GLN A 316 19.46 -0.17 12.37
C GLN A 316 19.03 -1.26 11.39
N ARG A 317 19.56 -2.50 11.50
CA ARG A 317 19.30 -3.56 10.53
C ARG A 317 17.82 -3.90 10.41
N GLU A 318 17.09 -3.95 11.52
CA GLU A 318 15.64 -4.24 11.51
C GLU A 318 14.88 -3.25 10.62
N GLU A 319 15.06 -1.94 10.88
CA GLU A 319 14.38 -0.88 10.12
C GLU A 319 14.90 -0.81 8.68
N TYR A 320 16.19 -1.09 8.46
CA TYR A 320 16.79 -1.17 7.12
C TYR A 320 16.11 -2.26 6.28
N LEU A 321 15.99 -3.47 6.82
CA LEU A 321 15.33 -4.59 6.15
C LEU A 321 13.83 -4.34 5.96
N ARG A 322 13.18 -3.76 6.98
CA ARG A 322 11.79 -3.31 6.89
C ARG A 322 11.61 -2.35 5.70
N ARG A 323 12.50 -1.37 5.55
CA ARG A 323 12.49 -0.43 4.43
C ARG A 323 12.58 -1.14 3.08
N HIS A 324 13.45 -2.16 2.93
CA HIS A 324 13.50 -2.96 1.70
C HIS A 324 12.19 -3.68 1.40
N LEU A 325 11.55 -4.27 2.40
CA LEU A 325 10.29 -5.00 2.23
C LEU A 325 9.14 -4.08 1.83
N THR A 326 9.12 -2.83 2.34
CA THR A 326 8.08 -1.84 2.00
C THR A 326 8.14 -1.33 0.56
N ARG A 327 9.21 -1.60 -0.19
CA ARG A 327 9.35 -1.13 -1.59
C ARG A 327 8.47 -1.85 -2.59
N LEU A 328 8.22 -3.13 -2.36
CA LEU A 328 7.33 -3.95 -3.17
C LEU A 328 6.36 -4.69 -2.22
N PRO A 329 5.46 -3.96 -1.54
CA PRO A 329 4.65 -4.51 -0.46
C PRO A 329 3.67 -5.58 -0.96
N GLY A 330 3.30 -5.54 -2.25
CA GLY A 330 2.55 -6.60 -2.92
C GLY A 330 3.30 -7.93 -2.91
N TRP A 331 4.51 -7.96 -3.48
CA TRP A 331 5.38 -9.13 -3.55
C TRP A 331 5.83 -9.61 -2.17
N ALA A 332 6.36 -8.70 -1.34
CA ALA A 332 6.79 -9.04 0.02
C ALA A 332 5.63 -9.59 0.86
N GLY A 333 4.42 -9.02 0.70
CA GLY A 333 3.23 -9.54 1.35
C GLY A 333 2.81 -10.91 0.84
N TYR A 334 2.93 -11.18 -0.47
CA TYR A 334 2.62 -12.50 -1.03
C TYR A 334 3.56 -13.57 -0.49
N ILE A 335 4.85 -13.25 -0.48
CA ILE A 335 5.91 -14.10 0.06
C ILE A 335 5.71 -14.35 1.56
N ARG A 336 5.37 -13.30 2.34
CA ARG A 336 5.02 -13.43 3.77
C ARG A 336 3.86 -14.39 3.98
N TRP A 337 2.81 -14.31 3.18
CA TRP A 337 1.67 -15.21 3.29
C TRP A 337 2.07 -16.65 2.97
N ARG A 338 2.80 -16.88 1.87
CA ARG A 338 3.27 -18.23 1.50
C ARG A 338 4.13 -18.85 2.61
N ALA A 339 5.07 -18.10 3.18
CA ALA A 339 5.88 -18.57 4.30
C ALA A 339 5.06 -18.97 5.54
N LYS A 340 3.91 -18.31 5.78
CA LYS A 340 2.98 -18.64 6.88
C LYS A 340 1.99 -19.77 6.56
N ASN A 341 1.96 -20.26 5.32
CA ASN A 341 1.03 -21.30 4.85
C ASN A 341 1.81 -22.44 4.19
N PRO A 342 2.56 -23.25 4.97
CA PRO A 342 3.37 -24.35 4.43
C PRO A 342 2.52 -25.41 3.71
N ASP A 343 1.27 -25.61 4.14
CA ASP A 343 0.30 -26.52 3.52
C ASP A 343 -0.17 -26.05 2.13
N TYR A 344 0.19 -24.84 1.71
CA TYR A 344 -0.14 -24.36 0.37
C TYR A 344 0.67 -25.15 -0.67
N PRO A 345 0.05 -25.83 -1.66
CA PRO A 345 0.75 -26.77 -2.54
C PRO A 345 1.98 -26.18 -3.23
N GLU A 346 1.89 -24.95 -3.72
CA GLU A 346 3.00 -24.29 -4.38
C GLU A 346 4.13 -23.94 -3.41
N GLN A 347 3.84 -23.66 -2.13
CA GLN A 347 4.89 -23.45 -1.11
C GLN A 347 5.67 -24.73 -0.83
N GLY A 348 5.01 -25.88 -0.75
CA GLY A 348 5.70 -27.17 -0.61
C GLY A 348 6.58 -27.51 -1.83
N ARG A 349 6.13 -27.21 -3.04
CA ARG A 349 6.88 -27.49 -4.29
C ARG A 349 8.03 -26.52 -4.55
N HIS A 350 7.80 -25.24 -4.30
CA HIS A 350 8.66 -24.12 -4.69
C HIS A 350 8.77 -23.11 -3.55
N PRO A 351 9.52 -23.42 -2.47
CA PRO A 351 9.52 -22.62 -1.25
C PRO A 351 10.11 -21.23 -1.49
N ILE A 352 9.52 -20.23 -0.84
CA ILE A 352 10.06 -18.87 -0.76
C ILE A 352 9.65 -18.23 0.57
N ASP A 353 10.55 -17.42 1.12
CA ASP A 353 10.29 -16.65 2.33
C ASP A 353 10.87 -15.21 2.23
N PRO A 354 10.54 -14.32 3.18
CA PRO A 354 11.06 -12.95 3.18
C PRO A 354 12.58 -12.85 3.27
N LEU A 355 13.27 -13.84 3.83
CA LEU A 355 14.72 -13.86 3.97
C LEU A 355 15.37 -14.12 2.61
N GLU A 356 14.91 -15.12 1.86
CA GLU A 356 15.39 -15.37 0.48
C GLU A 356 15.14 -14.16 -0.42
N TYR A 357 13.98 -13.51 -0.28
CA TYR A 357 13.65 -12.27 -1.00
C TYR A 357 14.63 -11.13 -0.66
N LEU A 358 14.94 -10.93 0.63
CA LEU A 358 15.86 -9.90 1.10
C LEU A 358 17.31 -10.19 0.69
N ALA A 359 17.76 -11.44 0.73
CA ALA A 359 19.10 -11.84 0.33
C ALA A 359 19.40 -11.39 -1.11
N VAL A 360 18.47 -11.60 -2.03
CA VAL A 360 18.59 -11.15 -3.43
C VAL A 360 18.50 -9.64 -3.53
N ARG A 361 17.52 -9.02 -2.86
CA ARG A 361 17.24 -7.59 -2.99
C ARG A 361 18.39 -6.71 -2.44
N VAL A 362 18.91 -7.04 -1.27
CA VAL A 362 20.01 -6.29 -0.63
C VAL A 362 21.32 -6.53 -1.38
N PHE A 363 21.50 -7.72 -1.98
CA PHE A 363 22.63 -7.95 -2.89
C PHE A 363 22.60 -7.00 -4.09
N TYR A 364 21.47 -6.87 -4.80
CA TYR A 364 21.35 -5.91 -5.91
C TYR A 364 21.67 -4.47 -5.47
N GLU A 365 21.22 -4.07 -4.27
CA GLU A 365 21.56 -2.75 -3.73
C GLU A 365 23.07 -2.59 -3.49
N ALA A 366 23.72 -3.56 -2.83
CA ALA A 366 25.15 -3.51 -2.55
C ALA A 366 25.98 -3.39 -3.84
N GLU A 367 25.59 -4.14 -4.89
CA GLU A 367 26.27 -4.13 -6.18
C GLU A 367 26.10 -2.80 -6.94
N LEU A 368 24.88 -2.27 -6.97
CA LEU A 368 24.56 -1.01 -7.63
C LEU A 368 25.14 0.20 -6.87
N ALA A 369 25.09 0.16 -5.53
CA ALA A 369 25.73 1.16 -4.68
C ALA A 369 27.24 1.19 -4.91
N GLU A 370 27.90 0.02 -4.95
CA GLU A 370 29.34 -0.06 -5.25
C GLU A 370 29.70 0.54 -6.61
N LYS A 371 28.88 0.30 -7.63
CA LYS A 371 29.06 0.90 -8.95
C LYS A 371 29.01 2.43 -8.88
N VAL A 372 27.89 3.00 -8.41
CA VAL A 372 27.67 4.46 -8.42
C VAL A 372 28.61 5.18 -7.46
N CYS A 373 28.84 4.64 -6.27
CA CYS A 373 29.78 5.22 -5.30
C CYS A 373 31.19 5.32 -5.86
N ARG A 374 31.65 4.35 -6.66
CA ARG A 374 32.97 4.37 -7.28
C ARG A 374 33.03 5.23 -8.54
N SER A 375 32.02 5.18 -9.40
CA SER A 375 32.03 5.90 -10.69
C SER A 375 31.72 7.38 -10.56
N GLU A 376 30.77 7.76 -9.71
CA GLU A 376 30.22 9.11 -9.63
C GLU A 376 30.64 9.82 -8.34
N LEU A 377 30.41 9.22 -7.17
CA LEU A 377 30.60 9.89 -5.88
C LEU A 377 32.05 9.83 -5.35
N ARG A 378 32.86 8.89 -5.85
CA ARG A 378 34.24 8.57 -5.43
C ARG A 378 34.38 8.33 -3.92
N ILE A 379 33.43 7.63 -3.32
CA ILE A 379 33.41 7.23 -1.90
C ILE A 379 33.32 5.71 -1.76
N ASN A 380 33.52 5.19 -0.55
CA ASN A 380 33.22 3.78 -0.31
C ASN A 380 31.69 3.58 -0.29
N PRO A 381 31.19 2.45 -0.81
CA PRO A 381 29.76 2.12 -0.81
C PRO A 381 29.30 1.61 0.57
N THR A 382 29.52 2.43 1.61
CA THR A 382 29.11 2.12 2.96
C THR A 382 28.07 3.13 3.44
N LEU A 383 27.10 2.68 4.21
CA LEU A 383 26.02 3.51 4.72
C LEU A 383 26.54 4.71 5.55
N PRO A 384 27.57 4.58 6.41
CA PRO A 384 28.14 5.72 7.12
C PRO A 384 28.73 6.79 6.17
N ASP A 385 29.52 6.39 5.17
CA ASP A 385 30.14 7.33 4.20
C ASP A 385 29.07 8.02 3.35
N LEU A 386 28.02 7.29 2.96
CA LEU A 386 26.86 7.85 2.24
C LEU A 386 26.09 8.86 3.09
N LEU A 387 25.83 8.55 4.36
CA LEU A 387 25.16 9.46 5.29
C LEU A 387 26.00 10.70 5.61
N GLU A 388 27.32 10.57 5.65
CA GLU A 388 28.24 11.70 5.78
C GLU A 388 28.19 12.59 4.53
N ARG A 389 28.26 11.99 3.33
CA ARG A 389 28.14 12.73 2.06
C ARG A 389 26.77 13.39 1.89
N ALA A 390 25.68 12.73 2.30
CA ALA A 390 24.35 13.32 2.27
C ALA A 390 24.26 14.54 3.20
N ARG A 391 24.82 14.45 4.41
CA ARG A 391 24.88 15.59 5.32
C ARG A 391 25.72 16.73 4.76
N SER A 392 26.87 16.43 4.13
CA SER A 392 27.69 17.47 3.50
C SER A 392 27.01 18.07 2.27
N HIS A 393 26.27 17.29 1.48
CA HIS A 393 25.51 17.77 0.34
C HIS A 393 24.30 18.61 0.76
N ASP A 394 23.60 18.23 1.84
CA ASP A 394 22.57 19.07 2.45
C ASP A 394 23.19 20.41 2.92
N LEU A 395 24.39 20.38 3.52
CA LEU A 395 25.13 21.59 3.92
C LEU A 395 25.68 22.40 2.74
N GLU A 396 26.15 21.77 1.66
CA GLU A 396 26.61 22.45 0.43
C GLU A 396 25.43 22.99 -0.40
N GLY A 397 24.27 22.32 -0.36
CA GLY A 397 23.01 22.84 -0.87
C GLY A 397 22.49 24.01 -0.04
N ILE A 398 22.72 23.98 1.28
CA ILE A 398 22.51 25.12 2.17
C ILE A 398 23.51 26.24 1.87
N ASP A 399 24.79 25.98 1.59
CA ASP A 399 25.83 27.01 1.39
C ASP A 399 25.88 27.58 -0.05
N SER A 400 25.51 26.80 -1.07
CA SER A 400 25.42 27.27 -2.47
C SER A 400 24.11 28.02 -2.77
N HIS A 401 23.12 27.89 -1.89
CA HIS A 401 21.85 28.62 -1.90
C HIS A 401 21.52 29.28 -0.56
N ALA A 402 22.54 29.56 0.28
CA ALA A 402 22.36 30.30 1.52
C ALA A 402 21.94 31.70 1.13
N HIS A 403 20.64 31.92 1.06
CA HIS A 403 20.10 33.25 1.04
C HIS A 403 20.56 33.89 2.33
N ASP A 404 20.96 35.16 2.29
CA ASP A 404 21.40 35.83 3.50
C ASP A 404 20.32 35.70 4.60
N ALA A 405 20.74 35.64 5.87
CA ALA A 405 19.81 35.51 7.00
C ALA A 405 18.71 36.60 6.98
N TYR A 406 18.99 37.70 6.30
CA TYR A 406 18.05 38.76 5.98
C TYR A 406 16.90 38.28 5.06
N THR A 407 17.19 37.69 3.90
CA THR A 407 16.21 37.17 2.94
C THR A 407 15.35 36.07 3.57
N GLU A 408 15.98 35.18 4.35
CA GLU A 408 15.23 34.16 5.11
C GLU A 408 14.24 34.80 6.09
N THR A 409 14.65 35.84 6.81
CA THR A 409 13.77 36.56 7.75
C THR A 409 12.65 37.31 7.03
N VAL A 410 12.92 37.88 5.85
CA VAL A 410 11.89 38.53 5.03
C VAL A 410 10.85 37.50 4.55
N CYS A 411 11.30 36.38 3.98
CA CYS A 411 10.41 35.35 3.44
C CYS A 411 9.64 34.61 4.53
N ARG A 412 10.27 34.42 5.70
CA ARG A 412 9.65 33.79 6.85
C ARG A 412 8.75 34.78 7.57
N ASP A 413 9.28 35.85 8.16
CA ASP A 413 8.54 36.64 9.15
C ASP A 413 7.80 37.83 8.54
N VAL A 414 8.46 38.61 7.68
CA VAL A 414 7.85 39.81 7.06
C VAL A 414 6.68 39.40 6.17
N TRP A 415 6.90 38.43 5.28
CA TRP A 415 5.89 37.93 4.34
C TRP A 415 4.63 37.44 5.04
N ARG A 416 4.80 36.63 6.10
CA ARG A 416 3.67 36.10 6.87
C ARG A 416 2.96 37.20 7.65
N LEU A 417 3.69 38.10 8.32
CA LEU A 417 3.09 39.21 9.07
C LEU A 417 2.31 40.16 8.16
N PHE A 418 2.84 40.45 6.97
CA PHE A 418 2.17 41.25 5.94
C PHE A 418 0.83 40.65 5.52
N HIS A 419 0.78 39.34 5.27
CA HIS A 419 -0.47 38.69 4.90
C HIS A 419 -1.44 38.56 6.07
N VAL A 420 -0.97 38.24 7.29
CA VAL A 420 -1.80 38.26 8.50
C VAL A 420 -2.46 39.62 8.67
N ALA A 421 -1.72 40.72 8.46
CA ALA A 421 -2.25 42.08 8.59
C ALA A 421 -3.38 42.37 7.59
N GLN A 422 -3.31 41.81 6.36
CA GLN A 422 -4.40 41.93 5.38
C GLN A 422 -5.66 41.18 5.83
N PHE A 423 -5.53 39.93 6.28
CA PHE A 423 -6.67 39.12 6.73
C PHE A 423 -7.30 39.61 8.03
N LEU A 424 -6.48 40.12 8.95
CA LEU A 424 -6.93 40.75 10.20
C LEU A 424 -7.39 42.20 9.99
N GLU A 425 -7.32 42.72 8.75
CA GLU A 425 -7.70 44.09 8.39
C GLU A 425 -7.12 45.13 9.35
N LEU A 426 -5.82 45.00 9.61
CA LEU A 426 -5.05 45.95 10.41
C LEU A 426 -4.76 47.20 9.58
N ARG A 427 -4.95 48.37 10.19
CA ARG A 427 -4.49 49.63 9.60
C ARG A 427 -2.98 49.74 9.74
N THR A 428 -2.36 50.56 8.90
CA THR A 428 -0.93 50.90 9.02
C THR A 428 -0.60 51.41 10.43
N GLY A 429 -1.45 52.27 11.00
CA GLY A 429 -1.30 52.75 12.38
C GLY A 429 -1.47 51.66 13.44
N ASP A 430 -2.40 50.70 13.26
CA ASP A 430 -2.57 49.58 14.20
C ASP A 430 -1.31 48.69 14.23
N LEU A 431 -0.69 48.48 13.07
CA LEU A 431 0.55 47.71 12.92
C LEU A 431 1.78 48.47 13.44
N GLN A 432 1.82 49.80 13.32
CA GLN A 432 2.86 50.64 13.92
C GLN A 432 2.83 50.58 15.46
N HIS A 433 1.65 50.47 16.06
CA HIS A 433 1.50 50.31 17.51
C HIS A 433 1.74 48.89 18.03
N LEU A 434 1.84 47.90 17.15
CA LEU A 434 2.18 46.53 17.53
C LEU A 434 3.63 46.47 18.04
N SER A 435 3.85 45.89 19.22
CA SER A 435 5.22 45.70 19.73
C SER A 435 5.93 44.58 18.97
N SER A 436 7.27 44.63 18.89
CA SER A 436 8.04 43.55 18.25
C SER A 436 7.94 42.22 19.00
N ALA A 437 7.61 42.24 20.30
CA ALA A 437 7.33 41.05 21.09
C ALA A 437 5.98 40.43 20.69
N ASP A 438 4.95 41.27 20.53
CA ASP A 438 3.62 40.85 20.08
C ASP A 438 3.65 40.33 18.64
N ALA A 439 4.38 40.99 17.74
CA ALA A 439 4.54 40.52 16.36
C ALA A 439 5.19 39.12 16.31
N ARG A 440 6.24 38.89 17.11
CA ARG A 440 6.86 37.57 17.27
C ARG A 440 5.90 36.55 17.89
N PHE A 441 5.06 36.96 18.85
CA PHE A 441 4.03 36.10 19.40
C PHE A 441 3.01 35.67 18.34
N LEU A 442 2.51 36.60 17.50
CA LEU A 442 1.60 36.25 16.40
C LEU A 442 2.24 35.26 15.41
N LEU A 443 3.51 35.49 15.04
CA LEU A 443 4.27 34.61 14.14
C LEU A 443 4.51 33.22 14.77
N SER A 444 4.75 33.14 16.08
CA SER A 444 4.96 31.88 16.77
C SER A 444 3.77 30.92 16.67
N TRP A 445 2.54 31.45 16.55
CA TRP A 445 1.36 30.64 16.31
C TRP A 445 1.33 30.03 14.91
N LEU A 446 1.84 30.74 13.90
CA LEU A 446 2.02 30.19 12.56
C LEU A 446 3.12 29.12 12.55
N ASP A 447 4.22 29.35 13.26
CA ASP A 447 5.32 28.37 13.41
C ASP A 447 4.87 27.08 14.11
N ARG A 448 3.90 27.19 15.03
CA ARG A 448 3.37 26.04 15.77
C ARG A 448 2.58 25.07 14.90
N PHE A 449 2.04 25.54 13.76
CA PHE A 449 1.20 24.76 12.86
C PHE A 449 1.73 24.80 11.43
N PRO A 450 2.86 24.12 11.13
CA PRO A 450 3.28 23.94 9.74
C PRO A 450 2.18 23.21 8.95
N SER A 451 2.19 23.39 7.63
CA SER A 451 1.12 22.97 6.72
C SER A 451 0.74 21.47 6.85
N ASP A 452 1.67 20.62 7.28
CA ASP A 452 1.46 19.20 7.55
C ASP A 452 0.78 18.91 8.90
N ALA A 453 1.05 19.71 9.93
CA ALA A 453 0.39 19.61 11.24
C ALA A 453 -1.08 20.07 11.20
N LEU A 454 -1.49 20.75 10.12
CA LEU A 454 -2.88 21.16 9.88
C LEU A 454 -3.79 19.98 9.56
N ARG A 455 -3.27 18.94 8.90
CA ARG A 455 -4.09 17.88 8.31
C ARG A 455 -4.88 17.05 9.34
N PRO A 456 -4.34 16.71 10.52
CA PRO A 456 -5.11 16.04 11.57
C PRO A 456 -6.30 16.87 12.08
N VAL A 457 -6.13 18.19 12.22
CA VAL A 457 -7.19 19.10 12.68
C VAL A 457 -8.30 19.19 11.63
N TRP A 458 -7.92 19.35 10.36
CA TRP A 458 -8.85 19.32 9.22
C TRP A 458 -9.64 18.01 9.15
N HIS A 459 -8.95 16.88 9.34
CA HIS A 459 -9.56 15.56 9.33
C HIS A 459 -10.61 15.41 10.44
N GLU A 460 -10.27 15.81 11.66
CA GLU A 460 -11.19 15.76 12.81
C GLU A 460 -12.41 16.66 12.58
N ALA A 461 -12.22 17.86 12.04
CA ALA A 461 -13.32 18.76 11.69
C ALA A 461 -14.25 18.13 10.64
N TYR A 462 -13.68 17.51 9.60
CA TYR A 462 -14.40 16.82 8.55
C TYR A 462 -15.22 15.65 9.09
N GLU A 463 -14.61 14.78 9.91
CA GLU A 463 -15.31 13.65 10.52
C GLU A 463 -16.40 14.10 11.49
N LYS A 464 -16.16 15.18 12.23
CA LYS A 464 -17.13 15.73 13.19
C LYS A 464 -18.35 16.32 12.48
N GLU A 465 -18.16 17.06 11.40
CA GLU A 465 -19.26 17.56 10.55
C GLU A 465 -20.09 16.39 10.01
N TYR A 466 -19.44 15.37 9.45
CA TYR A 466 -20.12 14.17 8.95
C TYR A 466 -20.91 13.45 10.06
N ARG A 467 -20.28 13.24 11.22
CA ARG A 467 -20.89 12.57 12.37
C ARG A 467 -22.10 13.34 12.89
N ASN A 468 -21.97 14.65 13.09
CA ASN A 468 -23.06 15.49 13.60
C ASN A 468 -24.24 15.53 12.61
N SER A 469 -23.95 15.64 11.31
CA SER A 469 -24.95 15.56 10.24
C SER A 469 -25.67 14.20 10.24
N LEU A 470 -24.92 13.10 10.33
CA LEU A 470 -25.48 11.75 10.38
C LEU A 470 -26.33 11.54 11.64
N MET A 471 -25.85 11.97 12.81
CA MET A 471 -26.60 11.85 14.06
C MET A 471 -27.91 12.64 14.03
N THR A 472 -27.90 13.85 13.48
CA THR A 472 -29.11 14.66 13.28
C THR A 472 -30.12 13.96 12.37
N LYS A 473 -29.65 13.35 11.27
CA LYS A 473 -30.50 12.55 10.37
C LYS A 473 -31.05 11.30 11.06
N LEU A 474 -30.24 10.57 11.82
CA LEU A 474 -30.69 9.37 12.54
C LEU A 474 -31.72 9.70 13.63
N VAL A 475 -31.52 10.79 14.38
CA VAL A 475 -32.47 11.22 15.42
C VAL A 475 -33.81 11.63 14.79
N SER A 476 -33.78 12.41 13.71
CA SER A 476 -35.00 12.81 13.00
C SER A 476 -35.76 11.64 12.37
N GLU A 477 -35.06 10.67 11.76
CA GLU A 477 -35.68 9.45 11.22
C GLU A 477 -36.23 8.53 12.31
N ARG A 478 -35.57 8.43 13.46
CA ARG A 478 -36.08 7.68 14.61
C ARG A 478 -37.39 8.29 15.13
N GLN A 479 -37.47 9.61 15.22
CA GLN A 479 -38.69 10.31 15.63
C GLN A 479 -39.83 10.09 14.63
N ARG A 480 -39.54 10.14 13.31
CA ARG A 480 -40.52 9.82 12.26
C ARG A 480 -40.99 8.36 12.34
N SER A 481 -40.07 7.43 12.55
CA SER A 481 -40.38 6.00 12.64
C SER A 481 -41.21 5.66 13.88
N ALA A 482 -40.94 6.32 15.02
CA ALA A 482 -41.72 6.16 16.24
C ALA A 482 -43.18 6.64 16.08
N ALA A 483 -43.43 7.65 15.22
CA ALA A 483 -44.78 8.05 14.86
C ALA A 483 -45.50 7.00 13.98
N TYR A 484 -44.74 6.19 13.23
CA TYR A 484 -45.26 5.12 12.35
C TYR A 484 -45.49 3.78 13.07
N THR A 485 -44.85 3.52 14.21
CA THR A 485 -44.97 2.24 14.94
C THR A 485 -46.32 2.03 15.63
N ASN A 486 -47.24 3.01 15.58
CA ASN A 486 -48.60 2.89 16.09
C ASN A 486 -49.58 2.20 15.11
N HIS A 487 -49.10 1.64 13.99
CA HIS A 487 -49.88 0.76 13.12
C HIS A 487 -49.28 -0.64 13.17
N GLU A 488 -50.09 -1.64 13.56
CA GLU A 488 -49.74 -3.06 13.47
C GLU A 488 -49.32 -3.36 12.02
N ARG A 489 -48.03 -3.66 11.81
CA ARG A 489 -47.57 -4.04 10.48
C ARG A 489 -48.20 -5.38 10.09
N PRO A 490 -48.79 -5.51 8.90
CA PRO A 490 -49.31 -6.78 8.42
C PRO A 490 -48.19 -7.82 8.32
N ARG A 491 -48.55 -9.10 8.48
CA ARG A 491 -47.59 -10.21 8.36
C ARG A 491 -46.95 -10.20 6.96
N PRO A 492 -45.62 -10.26 6.83
CA PRO A 492 -44.96 -10.23 5.53
C PRO A 492 -45.34 -11.46 4.70
N ARG A 493 -45.56 -11.25 3.40
CA ARG A 493 -45.79 -12.30 2.39
C ARG A 493 -44.54 -13.15 2.15
N ALA A 494 -43.36 -12.54 2.24
CA ALA A 494 -42.09 -13.25 2.21
C ALA A 494 -41.01 -12.49 3.00
N GLN A 495 -40.07 -13.25 3.53
CA GLN A 495 -38.86 -12.75 4.18
C GLN A 495 -37.65 -13.17 3.35
N ALA A 496 -36.80 -12.20 3.01
CA ALA A 496 -35.61 -12.44 2.20
C ALA A 496 -34.34 -12.00 2.94
N ALA A 497 -33.36 -12.89 3.00
CA ALA A 497 -32.05 -12.61 3.58
C ALA A 497 -31.07 -12.16 2.50
N PHE A 498 -30.43 -11.02 2.72
CA PHE A 498 -29.41 -10.45 1.83
C PHE A 498 -28.11 -10.26 2.60
N CYS A 499 -26.99 -10.13 1.87
CA CYS A 499 -25.75 -9.68 2.50
C CYS A 499 -25.97 -8.34 3.24
N ILE A 500 -25.36 -8.15 4.41
CA ILE A 500 -25.44 -6.91 5.18
C ILE A 500 -24.78 -5.71 4.46
N ASP A 501 -23.99 -6.01 3.43
CA ASP A 501 -23.32 -5.03 2.57
C ASP A 501 -24.28 -3.95 2.05
N ALA A 502 -23.85 -2.69 2.15
CA ALA A 502 -24.64 -1.52 1.77
C ALA A 502 -25.08 -1.53 0.29
N ARG A 503 -24.37 -2.24 -0.58
CA ARG A 503 -24.73 -2.41 -2.00
C ARG A 503 -26.02 -3.20 -2.19
N SER A 504 -26.42 -4.04 -1.24
CA SER A 504 -27.72 -4.72 -1.26
C SER A 504 -28.87 -3.79 -0.88
N LYS A 505 -28.59 -2.66 -0.22
CA LYS A 505 -29.60 -1.77 0.37
C LYS A 505 -30.60 -1.22 -0.66
N PRO A 506 -30.21 -0.75 -1.87
CA PRO A 506 -31.17 -0.28 -2.86
C PRO A 506 -32.17 -1.36 -3.26
N PHE A 507 -31.70 -2.60 -3.50
CA PHE A 507 -32.56 -3.72 -3.85
C PHE A 507 -33.52 -4.08 -2.70
N ARG A 508 -33.00 -4.14 -1.47
CA ARG A 508 -33.79 -4.40 -0.27
C ARG A 508 -34.90 -3.38 -0.08
N ARG A 509 -34.57 -2.08 -0.18
CA ARG A 509 -35.55 -0.99 -0.03
C ARG A 509 -36.59 -1.01 -1.15
N HIS A 510 -36.19 -1.35 -2.37
CA HIS A 510 -37.13 -1.47 -3.48
C HIS A 510 -38.11 -2.64 -3.30
N LEU A 511 -37.63 -3.78 -2.78
CA LEU A 511 -38.46 -4.95 -2.47
C LEU A 511 -39.45 -4.65 -1.33
N GLU A 512 -38.98 -4.05 -0.23
CA GLU A 512 -39.82 -3.59 0.88
C GLU A 512 -40.87 -2.57 0.41
N ALA A 513 -40.55 -1.73 -0.58
CA ALA A 513 -41.48 -0.76 -1.14
C ALA A 513 -42.57 -1.39 -2.03
N GLN A 514 -42.45 -2.66 -2.45
CA GLN A 514 -43.47 -3.34 -3.25
C GLN A 514 -44.67 -3.85 -2.42
N GLY A 515 -44.62 -3.74 -1.09
CA GLY A 515 -45.70 -4.16 -0.20
C GLY A 515 -45.17 -4.89 1.03
N ASP A 516 -45.88 -5.93 1.47
CA ASP A 516 -45.57 -6.65 2.71
C ASP A 516 -44.39 -7.62 2.55
N TYR A 517 -43.22 -7.11 2.18
CA TYR A 517 -41.97 -7.88 2.10
C TYR A 517 -40.98 -7.39 3.14
N ASP A 518 -40.39 -8.34 3.86
CA ASP A 518 -39.38 -8.05 4.88
C ASP A 518 -38.00 -8.49 4.40
N THR A 519 -36.99 -7.64 4.62
CA THR A 519 -35.60 -7.99 4.30
C THR A 519 -34.68 -7.95 5.51
N VAL A 520 -33.91 -9.01 5.70
CA VAL A 520 -32.90 -9.11 6.75
C VAL A 520 -31.50 -9.05 6.15
N GLY A 521 -30.59 -8.40 6.86
CA GLY A 521 -29.17 -8.39 6.51
C GLY A 521 -28.44 -9.51 7.23
N PHE A 522 -27.62 -10.27 6.51
CA PHE A 522 -26.77 -11.32 7.05
C PHE A 522 -25.32 -11.01 6.71
N ALA A 523 -24.41 -11.15 7.68
CA ALA A 523 -23.01 -10.83 7.46
C ALA A 523 -22.34 -11.85 6.52
N GLY A 524 -22.06 -11.43 5.29
CA GLY A 524 -21.28 -12.18 4.32
C GLY A 524 -21.86 -13.55 3.99
N PHE A 525 -21.10 -14.58 4.33
CA PHE A 525 -21.34 -15.98 4.01
C PHE A 525 -22.41 -16.58 4.93
N PHE A 526 -23.46 -17.19 4.36
CA PHE A 526 -24.64 -17.72 5.07
C PHE A 526 -24.39 -18.95 5.98
N GLY A 527 -23.16 -19.19 6.43
CA GLY A 527 -22.83 -20.27 7.37
C GLY A 527 -22.76 -21.67 6.74
N THR A 528 -22.82 -21.79 5.42
CA THR A 528 -22.83 -23.07 4.70
C THR A 528 -21.57 -23.25 3.85
N PRO A 529 -20.45 -23.77 4.40
CA PRO A 529 -19.16 -23.73 3.71
C PRO A 529 -19.14 -24.85 2.70
N ILE A 530 -19.36 -24.47 1.44
CA ILE A 530 -19.61 -25.39 0.33
C ILE A 530 -18.40 -25.41 -0.58
N ASP A 531 -17.91 -26.60 -0.87
CA ASP A 531 -17.08 -26.89 -2.03
C ASP A 531 -18.01 -27.30 -3.18
N TYR A 532 -18.14 -26.44 -4.19
CA TYR A 532 -19.04 -26.63 -5.31
C TYR A 532 -18.29 -27.12 -6.55
N ARG A 533 -18.63 -28.32 -7.03
CA ARG A 533 -18.14 -28.85 -8.31
C ARG A 533 -19.21 -28.75 -9.37
N LYS A 534 -18.94 -27.95 -10.39
CA LYS A 534 -19.79 -27.82 -11.57
C LYS A 534 -19.73 -29.11 -12.41
N LEU A 535 -20.81 -29.42 -13.12
CA LEU A 535 -20.83 -30.55 -14.06
C LEU A 535 -19.73 -30.39 -15.13
N ASN A 536 -18.91 -31.44 -15.30
CA ASN A 536 -17.80 -31.51 -16.27
C ASN A 536 -16.69 -30.48 -16.05
N ARG A 537 -16.48 -30.05 -14.80
CA ARG A 537 -15.30 -29.29 -14.40
C ARG A 537 -14.50 -30.07 -13.36
N GLU A 538 -13.19 -30.02 -13.50
CA GLU A 538 -12.24 -30.61 -12.56
C GLU A 538 -11.94 -29.66 -11.39
N GLU A 539 -12.03 -28.34 -11.61
CA GLU A 539 -11.84 -27.34 -10.56
C GLU A 539 -13.04 -27.24 -9.62
N ASP A 540 -12.72 -27.31 -8.33
CA ASP A 540 -13.61 -27.04 -7.21
C ASP A 540 -13.75 -25.54 -6.96
N LEU A 541 -15.00 -25.10 -6.75
CA LEU A 541 -15.31 -23.72 -6.38
C LEU A 541 -15.60 -23.67 -4.88
N LEU A 542 -14.62 -23.19 -4.12
CA LEU A 542 -14.78 -22.94 -2.69
C LEU A 542 -15.75 -21.75 -2.47
N LEU A 543 -17.00 -22.06 -2.16
CA LEU A 543 -18.06 -21.13 -1.77
C LEU A 543 -18.05 -20.91 -0.25
N CYS A 544 -16.89 -20.54 0.28
CA CYS A 544 -16.68 -20.20 1.68
C CYS A 544 -15.59 -19.12 1.81
N PRO A 545 -15.55 -18.39 2.94
CA PRO A 545 -14.42 -17.52 3.25
C PRO A 545 -13.10 -18.30 3.22
N VAL A 546 -12.03 -17.68 2.75
CA VAL A 546 -10.69 -18.31 2.57
C VAL A 546 -10.18 -18.98 3.86
N LEU A 547 -10.53 -18.41 5.02
CA LEU A 547 -10.12 -18.93 6.34
C LEU A 547 -10.94 -20.13 6.82
N ILE A 548 -12.00 -20.51 6.10
CA ILE A 548 -12.91 -21.59 6.49
C ILE A 548 -12.74 -22.75 5.53
N LYS A 549 -12.35 -23.92 6.05
CA LYS A 549 -12.34 -25.16 5.27
C LYS A 549 -13.79 -25.55 4.90
N PRO A 550 -14.07 -25.93 3.65
CA PRO A 550 -15.40 -26.37 3.23
C PRO A 550 -15.84 -27.57 4.07
N LYS A 551 -17.11 -27.59 4.50
CA LYS A 551 -17.71 -28.74 5.22
C LYS A 551 -18.62 -29.57 4.33
N TYR A 552 -19.15 -28.97 3.27
CA TYR A 552 -20.12 -29.61 2.39
C TYR A 552 -19.56 -29.66 0.98
N VAL A 553 -19.54 -30.83 0.36
CA VAL A 553 -19.19 -30.97 -1.06
C VAL A 553 -20.49 -31.06 -1.84
N VAL A 554 -20.63 -30.24 -2.88
CA VAL A 554 -21.86 -30.13 -3.67
C VAL A 554 -21.50 -30.33 -5.14
N LYS A 555 -21.88 -31.49 -5.69
CA LYS A 555 -21.60 -31.85 -7.08
C LYS A 555 -22.85 -31.67 -7.94
N GLU A 556 -22.78 -30.78 -8.90
CA GLU A 556 -23.85 -30.60 -9.88
C GLU A 556 -23.96 -31.86 -10.76
N LYS A 557 -25.14 -32.50 -10.74
CA LYS A 557 -25.42 -33.71 -11.54
C LYS A 557 -26.49 -33.44 -12.59
N PRO A 558 -26.47 -34.10 -13.76
CA PRO A 558 -27.60 -34.05 -14.67
C PRO A 558 -28.84 -34.63 -13.98
N ARG A 559 -30.02 -34.03 -14.21
CA ARG A 559 -31.28 -34.51 -13.62
C ARG A 559 -31.61 -35.92 -14.11
N TRP A 560 -31.24 -36.25 -15.34
CA TRP A 560 -31.42 -37.56 -15.96
C TRP A 560 -30.08 -38.05 -16.53
N ALA A 561 -29.47 -39.03 -15.87
CA ALA A 561 -28.10 -39.47 -16.18
C ALA A 561 -27.97 -40.21 -17.53
N GLN A 562 -29.07 -40.76 -18.08
CA GLN A 562 -29.08 -41.56 -19.31
C GLN A 562 -29.59 -40.80 -20.55
N ASP A 563 -29.76 -39.47 -20.47
CA ASP A 563 -30.20 -38.69 -21.63
C ASP A 563 -29.04 -38.49 -22.63
N SER A 564 -29.26 -38.87 -23.88
CA SER A 564 -28.37 -38.60 -25.03
C SER A 564 -27.92 -37.13 -25.13
N ARG A 565 -28.72 -36.19 -24.61
CA ARG A 565 -28.37 -34.76 -24.52
C ARG A 565 -27.19 -34.48 -23.59
N VAL A 566 -27.01 -35.28 -22.53
CA VAL A 566 -25.88 -35.15 -21.60
C VAL A 566 -24.58 -35.49 -22.32
N GLN A 567 -24.54 -36.57 -23.11
CA GLN A 567 -23.35 -36.93 -23.88
C GLN A 567 -22.97 -35.83 -24.89
N ARG A 568 -23.97 -35.26 -25.61
CA ARG A 568 -23.73 -34.12 -26.51
C ARG A 568 -23.22 -32.89 -25.77
N TYR A 569 -23.77 -32.58 -24.60
CA TYR A 569 -23.29 -31.49 -23.76
C TYR A 569 -21.83 -31.71 -23.33
N LEU A 570 -21.47 -32.91 -22.84
CA LEU A 570 -20.11 -33.24 -22.41
C LEU A 570 -19.10 -33.14 -23.57
N LEU A 571 -19.45 -33.66 -24.74
CA LEU A 571 -18.63 -33.55 -25.96
C LEU A 571 -18.43 -32.09 -26.38
N GLY A 572 -19.52 -31.31 -26.44
CA GLY A 572 -19.46 -29.90 -26.80
C GLY A 572 -18.69 -29.04 -25.80
N ASP A 573 -18.83 -29.31 -24.51
CA ASP A 573 -18.09 -28.62 -23.46
C ASP A 573 -16.60 -28.98 -23.52
N ARG A 574 -16.24 -30.25 -23.73
CA ARG A 574 -14.84 -30.68 -23.97
C ARG A 574 -14.24 -29.99 -25.20
N TRP A 575 -14.96 -29.94 -26.31
CA TRP A 575 -14.51 -29.22 -27.51
C TRP A 575 -14.32 -27.72 -27.22
N SER A 576 -15.24 -27.11 -26.48
CA SER A 576 -15.14 -25.70 -26.11
C SER A 576 -13.97 -25.42 -25.15
N GLN A 577 -13.66 -26.34 -24.23
CA GLN A 577 -12.50 -26.26 -23.35
C GLN A 577 -11.21 -26.44 -24.15
N PHE A 578 -11.16 -27.42 -25.06
CA PHE A 578 -10.03 -27.67 -25.95
C PHE A 578 -9.71 -26.46 -26.84
N VAL A 579 -10.72 -25.89 -27.51
CA VAL A 579 -10.53 -24.68 -28.35
C VAL A 579 -10.06 -23.49 -27.50
N ARG A 580 -10.60 -23.31 -26.29
CA ARG A 580 -10.13 -22.27 -25.36
C ARG A 580 -8.69 -22.51 -24.94
N HIS A 581 -8.34 -23.73 -24.59
CA HIS A 581 -6.98 -24.11 -24.18
C HIS A 581 -5.98 -23.89 -25.31
N LEU A 582 -6.29 -24.36 -26.53
CA LEU A 582 -5.49 -24.10 -27.72
C LEU A 582 -5.34 -22.60 -28.01
N PHE A 583 -6.42 -21.83 -27.90
CA PHE A 583 -6.36 -20.38 -28.11
C PHE A 583 -5.47 -19.70 -27.06
N HIS A 584 -5.57 -20.09 -25.79
CA HIS A 584 -4.74 -19.55 -24.72
C HIS A 584 -3.26 -19.92 -24.89
N GLN A 585 -2.94 -21.18 -25.24
CA GLN A 585 -1.58 -21.61 -25.55
C GLN A 585 -1.02 -20.90 -26.79
N ALA A 586 -1.81 -20.81 -27.86
CA ALA A 586 -1.38 -20.17 -29.10
C ALA A 586 -1.13 -18.66 -28.92
N LYS A 587 -1.88 -18.01 -28.02
CA LYS A 587 -1.65 -16.61 -27.62
C LYS A 587 -0.40 -16.43 -26.75
N ALA A 588 -0.11 -17.37 -25.86
CA ALA A 588 0.99 -17.28 -24.91
C ALA A 588 2.37 -17.52 -25.55
N ASN A 589 2.43 -18.33 -26.61
CA ASN A 589 3.68 -18.58 -27.34
C ASN A 589 4.00 -17.47 -28.37
N PRO A 590 5.20 -16.84 -28.31
CA PRO A 590 5.58 -15.72 -29.18
C PRO A 590 5.54 -16.00 -30.68
N ALA A 591 5.71 -17.26 -31.11
CA ALA A 591 5.68 -17.61 -32.53
C ALA A 591 4.25 -17.82 -33.04
N SER A 592 3.41 -18.48 -32.24
CA SER A 592 2.01 -18.72 -32.60
C SER A 592 1.11 -17.52 -32.35
N SER A 593 1.52 -16.55 -31.53
CA SER A 593 0.72 -15.36 -31.23
C SER A 593 0.48 -14.51 -32.49
N TYR A 594 1.46 -14.41 -33.38
CA TYR A 594 1.32 -13.72 -34.67
C TYR A 594 0.28 -14.41 -35.56
N LEU A 595 0.37 -15.74 -35.71
CA LEU A 595 -0.61 -16.53 -36.47
C LEU A 595 -2.01 -16.48 -35.85
N THR A 596 -2.09 -16.49 -34.52
CA THR A 596 -3.36 -16.43 -33.77
C THR A 596 -4.07 -15.11 -34.03
N PHE A 597 -3.34 -13.99 -34.12
CA PHE A 597 -3.90 -12.69 -34.45
C PHE A 597 -4.52 -12.69 -35.85
N ASP A 598 -3.82 -13.23 -36.84
CA ASP A 598 -4.31 -13.26 -38.23
C ASP A 598 -5.51 -14.21 -38.39
N LEU A 599 -5.50 -15.37 -37.74
CA LEU A 599 -6.60 -16.35 -37.81
C LEU A 599 -7.85 -15.91 -37.04
N PHE A 600 -7.70 -15.38 -35.82
CA PHE A 600 -8.84 -15.07 -34.95
C PHE A 600 -9.22 -13.60 -34.94
N GLY A 601 -8.35 -12.69 -35.38
CA GLY A 601 -8.58 -11.24 -35.37
C GLY A 601 -9.82 -10.83 -36.17
N LEU A 602 -10.00 -11.38 -37.38
CA LEU A 602 -11.21 -11.16 -38.19
C LEU A 602 -12.48 -11.68 -37.49
N VAL A 603 -12.41 -12.86 -36.87
CA VAL A 603 -13.53 -13.46 -36.14
C VAL A 603 -13.92 -12.60 -34.92
N PHE A 604 -12.93 -12.14 -34.15
CA PHE A 604 -13.17 -11.24 -33.01
C PHE A 604 -13.65 -9.86 -33.44
N GLY A 605 -13.11 -9.31 -34.54
CA GLY A 605 -13.54 -8.02 -35.10
C GLY A 605 -15.00 -8.06 -35.55
N LEU A 606 -15.41 -9.09 -36.28
CA LEU A 606 -16.82 -9.31 -36.66
C LEU A 606 -17.71 -9.54 -35.44
N ALA A 607 -17.24 -10.31 -34.45
CA ALA A 607 -17.97 -10.51 -33.21
C ALA A 607 -18.13 -9.21 -32.41
N MET A 608 -17.13 -8.33 -32.39
CA MET A 608 -17.20 -7.01 -31.75
C MET A 608 -18.20 -6.10 -32.48
N LEU A 609 -18.11 -5.99 -33.81
CA LEU A 609 -19.07 -5.23 -34.63
C LEU A 609 -20.50 -5.71 -34.40
N GLY A 610 -20.71 -7.03 -34.37
CA GLY A 610 -22.01 -7.62 -34.07
C GLY A 610 -22.51 -7.29 -32.65
N LYS A 611 -21.64 -7.41 -31.64
CA LYS A 611 -21.98 -7.07 -30.24
C LYS A 611 -22.32 -5.60 -30.04
N THR A 612 -21.70 -4.69 -30.80
CA THR A 612 -21.84 -3.24 -30.62
C THR A 612 -22.97 -2.67 -31.48
N LEU A 613 -23.06 -3.05 -32.74
CA LEU A 613 -24.00 -2.46 -33.71
C LEU A 613 -25.28 -3.29 -33.88
N LEU A 614 -25.24 -4.60 -33.63
CA LEU A 614 -26.34 -5.55 -33.91
C LEU A 614 -26.62 -6.45 -32.69
N VAL A 615 -26.76 -5.85 -31.50
CA VAL A 615 -26.87 -6.56 -30.21
C VAL A 615 -27.88 -7.72 -30.24
N LYS A 616 -29.12 -7.47 -30.69
CA LYS A 616 -30.20 -8.48 -30.70
C LYS A 616 -29.93 -9.62 -31.71
N PRO A 617 -29.65 -9.35 -33.01
CA PRO A 617 -29.26 -10.40 -33.96
C PRO A 617 -28.04 -11.21 -33.52
N TYR A 618 -27.01 -10.53 -33.01
CA TYR A 618 -25.80 -11.18 -32.54
C TYR A 618 -26.08 -12.14 -31.38
N GLU A 619 -26.88 -11.71 -30.40
CA GLU A 619 -27.26 -12.57 -29.27
C GLU A 619 -28.11 -13.78 -29.70
N LEU A 620 -28.96 -13.64 -30.71
CA LEU A 620 -29.73 -14.76 -31.28
C LEU A 620 -28.81 -15.79 -31.93
N VAL A 621 -27.88 -15.36 -32.79
CA VAL A 621 -26.90 -16.24 -33.47
C VAL A 621 -25.99 -16.91 -32.45
N ARG A 622 -25.44 -16.13 -31.50
CA ARG A 622 -24.57 -16.64 -30.43
C ARG A 622 -25.28 -17.68 -29.56
N THR A 623 -26.52 -17.40 -29.18
CA THR A 623 -27.32 -18.33 -28.37
C THR A 623 -27.69 -19.58 -29.17
N GLY A 624 -28.00 -19.45 -30.46
CA GLY A 624 -28.24 -20.58 -31.36
C GLY A 624 -27.03 -21.50 -31.49
N LEU A 625 -25.87 -20.92 -31.81
CA LEU A 625 -24.60 -21.66 -31.92
C LEU A 625 -24.23 -22.34 -30.59
N ARG A 626 -24.39 -21.63 -29.47
CA ARG A 626 -24.15 -22.20 -28.13
C ARG A 626 -25.11 -23.34 -27.80
N ARG A 627 -26.39 -23.23 -28.15
CA ARG A 627 -27.38 -24.31 -27.94
C ARG A 627 -27.10 -25.53 -28.83
N TRP A 628 -26.53 -25.33 -30.00
CA TRP A 628 -26.12 -26.41 -30.91
C TRP A 628 -24.88 -27.14 -30.40
N LEU A 629 -23.82 -26.41 -30.01
CA LEU A 629 -22.60 -26.99 -29.44
C LEU A 629 -22.81 -27.57 -28.03
N THR A 630 -23.45 -26.81 -27.15
CA THR A 630 -23.66 -27.13 -25.73
C THR A 630 -25.16 -26.99 -25.40
N PRO A 631 -25.99 -28.00 -25.71
CA PRO A 631 -27.43 -27.92 -25.44
C PRO A 631 -27.69 -27.76 -23.93
N PRO A 632 -28.65 -26.92 -23.52
CA PRO A 632 -28.97 -26.75 -22.11
C PRO A 632 -29.51 -28.07 -21.55
N ILE A 633 -28.88 -28.56 -20.50
CA ILE A 633 -29.31 -29.76 -19.77
C ILE A 633 -29.86 -29.33 -18.41
N PRO A 634 -31.02 -29.86 -17.97
CA PRO A 634 -31.50 -29.63 -16.63
C PRO A 634 -30.58 -30.35 -15.65
N THR A 635 -29.92 -29.58 -14.80
CA THR A 635 -29.10 -30.10 -13.71
C THR A 635 -29.88 -30.13 -12.40
N ARG A 636 -29.37 -30.87 -11.44
CA ARG A 636 -29.82 -30.87 -10.06
C ARG A 636 -28.61 -30.70 -9.15
N ILE A 637 -28.80 -29.92 -8.10
CA ILE A 637 -27.88 -29.85 -6.97
C ILE A 637 -28.45 -30.81 -5.92
N PRO A 638 -27.82 -31.98 -5.68
CA PRO A 638 -28.29 -32.88 -4.65
C PRO A 638 -28.17 -32.17 -3.29
N VAL A 639 -29.29 -32.04 -2.57
CA VAL A 639 -29.36 -31.47 -1.20
C VAL A 639 -29.16 -32.57 -0.15
N GLU A 640 -28.85 -33.79 -0.59
CA GLU A 640 -28.55 -34.92 0.28
C GLU A 640 -27.28 -34.62 1.08
N LYS A 641 -27.38 -34.66 2.42
CA LYS A 641 -26.20 -34.77 3.29
C LYS A 641 -25.47 -36.03 2.84
N PHE A 642 -24.26 -35.90 2.29
CA PHE A 642 -23.39 -37.05 2.15
C PHE A 642 -23.30 -37.74 3.52
N ALA A 643 -23.56 -39.06 3.55
CA ALA A 643 -23.34 -39.84 4.75
C ALA A 643 -21.88 -39.65 5.19
N GLU A 644 -21.60 -39.62 6.49
CA GLU A 644 -20.27 -39.35 7.04
C GLU A 644 -19.20 -40.27 6.42
N GLN A 645 -19.59 -41.49 6.04
CA GLN A 645 -18.77 -42.47 5.31
C GLN A 645 -18.49 -42.11 3.84
N GLU A 646 -19.42 -41.52 3.08
CA GLU A 646 -19.16 -41.05 1.71
C GLU A 646 -18.33 -39.76 1.70
N ARG A 647 -18.43 -38.98 2.78
CA ARG A 647 -17.60 -37.80 3.04
C ARG A 647 -16.16 -38.21 3.37
N GLU A 648 -15.99 -39.18 4.26
CA GLU A 648 -14.69 -39.79 4.55
C GLU A 648 -14.12 -40.42 3.29
N ALA A 649 -14.87 -41.24 2.55
CA ALA A 649 -14.40 -41.85 1.30
C ALA A 649 -14.04 -40.84 0.18
N TYR A 650 -14.63 -39.65 0.18
CA TYR A 650 -14.27 -38.58 -0.77
C TYR A 650 -13.01 -37.82 -0.35
N ILE A 651 -12.87 -37.50 0.94
CA ILE A 651 -11.64 -36.92 1.51
C ILE A 651 -10.50 -37.92 1.33
N ASP A 652 -10.74 -39.18 1.68
CA ASP A 652 -9.86 -40.34 1.51
C ASP A 652 -9.52 -40.58 0.02
N GLY A 653 -10.47 -40.46 -0.90
CA GLY A 653 -10.20 -40.54 -2.34
C GLY A 653 -9.28 -39.42 -2.86
N ASN A 654 -9.38 -38.22 -2.30
CA ASN A 654 -8.53 -37.08 -2.65
C ASN A 654 -7.14 -37.18 -2.00
N GLU A 655 -7.08 -37.65 -0.75
CA GLU A 655 -5.84 -37.97 -0.02
C GLU A 655 -5.08 -39.12 -0.70
N ARG A 656 -5.77 -40.18 -1.13
CA ARG A 656 -5.19 -41.29 -1.90
C ARG A 656 -4.71 -40.86 -3.28
N ALA A 657 -5.43 -39.97 -3.96
CA ALA A 657 -4.97 -39.39 -5.22
C ALA A 657 -3.70 -38.55 -5.02
N CYS A 658 -3.64 -37.76 -3.94
CA CYS A 658 -2.45 -37.02 -3.53
C CYS A 658 -1.27 -37.96 -3.22
N ILE A 659 -1.49 -39.02 -2.42
CA ILE A 659 -0.45 -40.02 -2.10
C ILE A 659 0.03 -40.72 -3.38
N ALA A 660 -0.87 -41.07 -4.30
CA ALA A 660 -0.51 -41.69 -5.57
C ALA A 660 0.32 -40.74 -6.45
N GLU A 661 -0.02 -39.44 -6.48
CA GLU A 661 0.74 -38.41 -7.19
C GLU A 661 2.13 -38.18 -6.55
N VAL A 662 2.23 -38.16 -5.22
CA VAL A 662 3.50 -38.05 -4.48
C VAL A 662 4.39 -39.27 -4.74
N LEU A 663 3.82 -40.47 -4.73
CA LEU A 663 4.52 -41.71 -5.07
C LEU A 663 5.02 -41.69 -6.51
N GLU A 664 4.22 -41.23 -7.48
CA GLU A 664 4.65 -41.08 -8.88
C GLU A 664 5.79 -40.07 -9.03
N GLN A 665 5.72 -38.94 -8.32
CA GLN A 665 6.73 -37.88 -8.37
C GLN A 665 8.05 -38.32 -7.71
N ARG A 666 8.01 -39.01 -6.57
CA ARG A 666 9.23 -39.42 -5.85
C ARG A 666 9.85 -40.71 -6.38
N MET A 667 9.07 -41.60 -7.01
CA MET A 667 9.59 -42.84 -7.60
C MET A 667 10.04 -42.69 -9.07
N ASP A 668 9.86 -41.52 -9.69
CA ASP A 668 10.16 -41.24 -11.11
C ASP A 668 9.58 -42.30 -12.08
N ARG A 669 8.40 -42.83 -11.73
CA ARG A 669 7.69 -43.88 -12.48
C ARG A 669 6.30 -43.38 -12.84
N ARG A 670 6.12 -43.01 -14.12
CA ARG A 670 4.83 -42.57 -14.67
C ARG A 670 3.79 -43.70 -14.59
N ASN A 671 2.57 -43.38 -14.19
CA ASN A 671 1.40 -44.27 -14.12
C ASN A 671 1.45 -45.35 -13.01
N ILE A 672 2.24 -45.16 -11.96
CA ILE A 672 2.16 -46.04 -10.77
C ILE A 672 0.77 -45.99 -10.14
N ALA A 673 0.10 -44.83 -10.15
CA ALA A 673 -1.24 -44.63 -9.56
C ALA A 673 -2.31 -45.56 -10.16
N VAL A 674 -2.14 -45.99 -11.42
CA VAL A 674 -3.06 -46.92 -12.10
C VAL A 674 -2.84 -48.37 -11.66
N THR A 675 -1.69 -48.67 -11.08
CA THR A 675 -1.24 -50.04 -10.75
C THR A 675 -1.26 -50.32 -9.24
N LEU A 676 -1.35 -49.29 -8.39
CA LEU A 676 -1.41 -49.44 -6.94
C LEU A 676 -2.78 -49.93 -6.48
N SER A 677 -2.80 -51.02 -5.71
CA SER A 677 -4.02 -51.49 -5.02
C SER A 677 -4.45 -50.48 -3.96
N GLN A 678 -5.77 -50.32 -3.74
CA GLN A 678 -6.31 -49.43 -2.72
C GLN A 678 -5.77 -49.71 -1.30
N GLU A 679 -5.45 -50.97 -1.01
CA GLU A 679 -4.84 -51.39 0.27
C GLU A 679 -3.46 -50.74 0.51
N VAL A 680 -2.66 -50.59 -0.56
CA VAL A 680 -1.32 -49.99 -0.48
C VAL A 680 -1.42 -48.48 -0.24
N LEU A 681 -2.36 -47.80 -0.90
CA LEU A 681 -2.60 -46.36 -0.70
C LEU A 681 -3.14 -46.07 0.70
N GLU A 682 -3.98 -46.95 1.26
CA GLU A 682 -4.51 -46.79 2.62
C GLU A 682 -3.43 -47.01 3.69
N GLU A 683 -2.49 -47.94 3.49
CA GLU A 683 -1.35 -48.14 4.40
C GLU A 683 -0.46 -46.88 4.46
N PHE A 684 -0.14 -46.26 3.32
CA PHE A 684 0.59 -44.99 3.29
C PHE A 684 -0.18 -43.84 3.96
N ARG A 685 -1.50 -43.77 3.75
CA ARG A 685 -2.35 -42.76 4.39
C ARG A 685 -2.34 -42.90 5.92
N LEU A 686 -2.53 -44.12 6.41
CA LEU A 686 -2.51 -44.42 7.85
C LEU A 686 -1.13 -44.18 8.46
N ALA A 687 -0.05 -44.44 7.72
CA ALA A 687 1.31 -44.16 8.16
C ALA A 687 1.62 -42.66 8.19
N ALA A 688 1.09 -41.86 7.26
CA ALA A 688 1.22 -40.41 7.25
C ALA A 688 0.50 -39.75 8.44
N LEU A 689 -0.66 -40.30 8.82
CA LEU A 689 -1.51 -39.80 9.91
C LEU A 689 -1.03 -40.19 11.32
N ARG A 690 -0.09 -41.16 11.46
CA ARG A 690 0.45 -41.55 12.77
C ARG A 690 1.57 -40.60 13.20
N GLU A 691 1.38 -39.91 14.33
CA GLU A 691 2.48 -39.24 15.02
C GLU A 691 3.48 -40.30 15.57
N PRO A 692 4.80 -40.04 15.56
CA PRO A 692 5.76 -40.98 16.11
C PRO A 692 5.51 -41.19 17.61
N GLU A 693 5.21 -42.42 18.02
CA GLU A 693 4.84 -42.75 19.41
C GLU A 693 5.99 -42.62 20.42
N ASP A 694 7.22 -42.45 19.95
CA ASP A 694 8.40 -42.13 20.75
C ASP A 694 9.26 -41.20 19.91
N GLY A 695 9.86 -40.16 20.48
CA GLY A 695 10.65 -39.11 19.81
C GLY A 695 11.88 -39.54 18.99
N SER A 696 11.92 -40.77 18.48
CA SER A 696 12.78 -41.22 17.40
C SER A 696 12.21 -40.80 16.04
N HIS A 697 13.03 -40.16 15.20
CA HIS A 697 12.72 -39.77 13.81
C HIS A 697 12.60 -40.95 12.83
N VAL A 698 12.35 -42.18 13.30
CA VAL A 698 12.36 -43.38 12.45
C VAL A 698 11.02 -44.11 12.59
N ARG A 699 10.11 -43.84 11.66
CA ARG A 699 8.89 -44.64 11.48
C ARG A 699 9.28 -46.05 11.05
N ARG A 700 8.68 -47.09 11.64
CA ARG A 700 8.85 -48.48 11.15
C ARG A 700 8.34 -48.56 9.72
N GLN A 701 9.10 -49.24 8.86
CA GLN A 701 8.77 -49.43 7.46
C GLN A 701 7.39 -50.10 7.32
N THR A 702 6.51 -49.56 6.48
CA THR A 702 5.21 -50.17 6.19
C THR A 702 5.35 -51.38 5.26
N ASN A 703 4.44 -52.34 5.39
CA ASN A 703 4.39 -53.50 4.47
C ASN A 703 4.15 -53.05 3.02
N ALA A 704 3.42 -51.95 2.82
CA ALA A 704 3.26 -51.27 1.54
C ALA A 704 4.61 -50.85 0.92
N SER A 705 5.53 -50.29 1.71
CA SER A 705 6.87 -49.93 1.25
C SER A 705 7.71 -51.12 0.84
N GLU A 706 7.65 -52.22 1.59
CA GLU A 706 8.34 -53.47 1.23
C GLU A 706 7.81 -54.05 -0.09
N ARG A 707 6.49 -54.00 -0.30
CA ARG A 707 5.84 -54.44 -1.55
C ARG A 707 6.24 -53.58 -2.76
N LEU A 708 6.51 -52.30 -2.54
CA LEU A 708 6.97 -51.36 -3.57
C LEU A 708 8.49 -51.30 -3.72
N GLY A 709 9.24 -52.00 -2.85
CA GLY A 709 10.70 -51.99 -2.85
C GLY A 709 11.32 -50.67 -2.40
N LEU A 710 10.59 -49.86 -1.61
CA LEU A 710 11.05 -48.59 -1.07
C LEU A 710 11.97 -48.83 0.14
N SER A 711 13.09 -48.12 0.24
CA SER A 711 13.92 -48.12 1.45
C SER A 711 13.22 -47.34 2.59
N VAL A 712 13.66 -47.54 3.85
CA VAL A 712 13.15 -46.79 5.01
C VAL A 712 13.28 -45.28 4.82
N GLU A 713 14.39 -44.82 4.22
CA GLU A 713 14.62 -43.41 3.90
C GLU A 713 13.67 -42.89 2.82
N GLN A 714 13.38 -43.70 1.79
CA GLN A 714 12.43 -43.35 0.73
C GLN A 714 11.00 -43.32 1.24
N GLU A 715 10.62 -44.23 2.13
CA GLU A 715 9.33 -44.19 2.80
C GLU A 715 9.20 -42.95 3.69
N HIS A 716 10.21 -42.64 4.50
CA HIS A 716 10.19 -41.45 5.34
C HIS A 716 10.02 -40.19 4.47
N ALA A 717 10.74 -40.13 3.36
CA ALA A 717 10.59 -39.08 2.37
C ALA A 717 9.17 -39.03 1.78
N VAL A 718 8.55 -40.16 1.43
CA VAL A 718 7.17 -40.19 0.90
C VAL A 718 6.13 -39.76 1.95
N LEU A 719 6.38 -40.04 3.23
CA LEU A 719 5.47 -39.75 4.35
C LEU A 719 5.60 -38.32 4.91
N GLU A 720 6.73 -37.64 4.69
CA GLU A 720 6.95 -36.20 4.89
C GLU A 720 6.42 -35.37 3.71
#